data_AF-A0A2U9S9H4-F1
#
_entry.id   AF-A0A2U9S9H4-F1
#
_cell.length_a   1.000
_cell.length_b   1.000
_cell.length_c   1.000
_cell.angle_alpha   90.00
_cell.angle_beta   90.00
_cell.angle_gamma   90.00
#
_symmetry.space_group_name_H-M   'P 1'
#
loop_
_entity.id
_entity.type
_entity.pdbx_description
1 polymer ?
#
loop_
_entity_poly.entity_id
_entity_poly.type
_entity_poly.pdbx_seq_one_letter_code
_entity_poly.pdbx_strand_id
1 'polypeptide(L)'
;MTTNDAELPPLFRAVKGSRAGSIQPVACALTVEPTGSLPVATVRVSWSPLMAARLRGLARLAADSGEPEGRSLPYASLRAALQAQIPEAVLLARDLGAPWKREEGFPFLDAEAVPGGARDTVALAASALRTWMTMALRPWAERVGIDEEMIEAVHALATPADAFAAETLEVDLGERLREQGGFDRVKHGILQVVARRLEGRELFDGLGPVHRIVRASSSANEVSFQTWPATASTGGLYSMVATLSVESRPYLATPVVTVHASRRRWYDAVPDAKKLRRLRTLSGTVMGRAGAPVAVDFTTPVRRGVPEEPFSPSFMIQALNVRQDLAADLAGMVSAQGARGVFVGIPYSPQLGGSHPVGGGATTRDLLDLFDAVTCLLAADGFRPLAVREVVVKERVPKRAEDQHKAFQADMMIADVAISLGRNHLDGEALEDACRRLMTGGEVPDLKPEVALKARGVLEGIRAANRDRIRRAFGGTRPVVALIARTEREREVMRSCVAGLFGHAVEIVEHQLPTGVHGARADLPMAAGKAAERFAARVGAWQALASDMARAHGGCHALVQATDWYDRRKDDPVNKLAGRYALASAADANVQYLRPPEAGWRGLANYLHRIQAGVYDLLFGHSGLVSEVSSLLKGFFPSEADRPRAIVGISVVTQARLRYGAGGGRVCLATRIDAATGRTTARVGWYDGRMLWTETWEPFFEAMKRIASPEVTASLGDGRNVERDSFQKFVRTVIDDSALAGDRPLVLIDSTSAASLWPWLTDREIGDAVTIGGERVDMASRWPGTRIVRVRTGRAGRVVERKTSRYERVDGATGEATGEFVDRYCPSITARAIRLSDALAGRGVH
;
A
#
# COMPACT_ATOMS: atom_id res chain seq x y z
N MET A 1 -1.84 -11.07 -55.28
CA MET A 1 -0.55 -10.45 -54.91
C MET A 1 -0.67 -10.02 -53.46
N THR A 2 -0.49 -10.95 -52.50
CA THR A 2 0.78 -11.32 -51.83
C THR A 2 1.42 -10.16 -51.07
N THR A 3 1.40 -10.33 -49.74
CA THR A 3 2.44 -9.95 -48.76
C THR A 3 2.83 -8.48 -48.66
N ASN A 4 2.09 -7.74 -47.82
CA ASN A 4 2.74 -6.74 -46.97
C ASN A 4 3.55 -7.54 -45.93
N ASP A 5 4.81 -7.83 -46.26
CA ASP A 5 5.83 -8.15 -45.27
C ASP A 5 5.95 -6.91 -44.38
N ALA A 6 5.23 -6.92 -43.25
CA ALA A 6 5.53 -6.01 -42.18
C ALA A 6 6.94 -6.37 -41.69
N GLU A 7 7.94 -5.60 -42.13
CA GLU A 7 9.33 -5.74 -41.67
C GLU A 7 9.32 -5.98 -40.16
N LEU A 8 9.80 -7.15 -39.76
CA LEU A 8 9.93 -7.48 -38.35
C LEU A 8 10.76 -6.37 -37.69
N PRO A 9 10.32 -5.83 -36.54
CA PRO A 9 11.03 -4.74 -35.90
C PRO A 9 12.48 -5.16 -35.62
N PRO A 10 13.46 -4.26 -35.85
CA PRO A 10 14.88 -4.59 -35.69
C PRO A 10 15.15 -5.10 -34.26
N LEU A 11 15.87 -6.23 -34.17
CA LEU A 11 16.24 -6.85 -32.91
C LEU A 11 17.53 -6.24 -32.37
N PHE A 12 17.59 -6.07 -31.05
CA PHE A 12 18.70 -5.44 -30.36
C PHE A 12 19.18 -6.29 -29.19
N ARG A 13 20.49 -6.48 -29.08
CA ARG A 13 21.15 -7.18 -27.99
C ARG A 13 21.92 -6.18 -27.11
N ALA A 14 21.76 -6.28 -25.80
CA ALA A 14 22.47 -5.39 -24.88
C ALA A 14 23.98 -5.70 -24.88
N VAL A 15 24.82 -4.67 -25.03
CA VAL A 15 26.28 -4.82 -24.96
C VAL A 15 26.69 -5.02 -23.50
N LYS A 16 27.34 -6.15 -23.20
CA LYS A 16 27.77 -6.53 -21.84
C LYS A 16 28.73 -5.47 -21.29
N GLY A 17 28.50 -5.01 -20.05
CA GLY A 17 29.34 -4.01 -19.38
C GLY A 17 29.04 -2.55 -19.74
N SER A 18 28.26 -2.26 -20.79
CA SER A 18 27.89 -0.88 -21.18
C SER A 18 27.14 -0.08 -20.09
N ARG A 19 26.58 -0.79 -19.10
CA ARG A 19 25.83 -0.20 -17.98
C ARG A 19 26.71 0.39 -16.88
N ALA A 20 27.98 0.00 -16.77
CA ALA A 20 28.79 0.26 -15.57
C ALA A 20 29.37 1.69 -15.51
N GLY A 21 29.51 2.39 -16.64
CA GLY A 21 30.16 3.70 -16.71
C GLY A 21 29.27 4.92 -16.45
N SER A 22 27.94 4.76 -16.27
CA SER A 22 26.98 5.88 -16.28
C SER A 22 25.84 5.79 -15.25
N ILE A 23 26.00 5.01 -14.17
CA ILE A 23 24.95 4.88 -13.14
C ILE A 23 25.03 6.06 -12.17
N GLN A 24 23.99 6.91 -12.17
CA GLN A 24 23.81 7.97 -11.19
C GLN A 24 22.56 7.69 -10.34
N PRO A 25 22.69 7.49 -9.01
CA PRO A 25 21.54 7.40 -8.14
C PRO A 25 20.91 8.79 -7.97
N VAL A 26 19.61 8.87 -8.23
CA VAL A 26 18.80 10.08 -8.08
C VAL A 26 17.69 9.78 -7.08
N ALA A 27 17.65 10.50 -5.96
CA ALA A 27 16.46 10.55 -5.14
C ALA A 27 15.49 11.55 -5.78
N CYS A 28 14.30 11.10 -6.15
CA CYS A 28 13.24 11.95 -6.69
C CYS A 28 12.60 12.79 -5.57
N ALA A 29 13.42 13.63 -4.93
CA ALA A 29 13.08 14.53 -3.84
C ALA A 29 13.90 15.82 -3.93
N LEU A 30 13.32 16.94 -3.51
CA LEU A 30 13.94 18.26 -3.49
C LEU A 30 14.08 18.77 -2.06
N THR A 31 15.20 19.42 -1.74
CA THR A 31 15.33 20.32 -0.59
C THR A 31 14.87 21.72 -0.98
N VAL A 32 14.49 22.51 0.02
CA VAL A 32 14.00 23.89 -0.15
C VAL A 32 14.94 24.83 0.60
N GLU A 33 15.75 25.59 -0.13
CA GLU A 33 16.78 26.49 0.38
C GLU A 33 16.68 27.85 -0.35
N PRO A 34 15.66 28.67 -0.05
CA PRO A 34 15.45 29.97 -0.69
C PRO A 34 16.56 30.98 -0.31
N THR A 35 17.30 31.48 -1.29
CA THR A 35 18.43 32.40 -1.08
C THR A 35 18.05 33.90 -1.06
N GLY A 36 16.78 34.26 -1.27
CA GLY A 36 16.33 35.67 -1.32
C GLY A 36 14.83 35.87 -1.10
N SER A 37 14.37 37.12 -1.09
CA SER A 37 12.95 37.47 -1.02
C SER A 37 12.21 37.04 -2.29
N LEU A 38 11.00 36.51 -2.15
CA LEU A 38 10.09 36.14 -3.24
C LEU A 38 8.76 36.89 -3.06
N PRO A 39 8.74 38.21 -3.29
CA PRO A 39 7.55 39.03 -3.06
C PRO A 39 6.45 38.73 -4.07
N VAL A 40 5.21 38.69 -3.60
CA VAL A 40 4.00 38.56 -4.41
C VAL A 40 2.99 39.58 -3.92
N ALA A 41 2.53 40.46 -4.81
CA ALA A 41 1.42 41.35 -4.51
C ALA A 41 0.14 40.51 -4.40
N THR A 42 -0.57 40.61 -3.28
CA THR A 42 -1.72 39.77 -2.99
C THR A 42 -2.90 40.54 -2.38
N VAL A 43 -4.08 40.00 -2.60
CA VAL A 43 -5.29 40.30 -1.82
C VAL A 43 -5.44 39.20 -0.79
N ARG A 44 -5.29 39.55 0.48
CA ARG A 44 -5.50 38.65 1.60
C ARG A 44 -6.93 38.77 2.10
N VAL A 45 -7.56 37.63 2.33
CA VAL A 45 -8.97 37.48 2.70
C VAL A 45 -9.07 36.74 4.03
N SER A 46 -9.85 37.32 4.94
CA SER A 46 -10.26 36.74 6.22
C SER A 46 -11.78 36.76 6.34
N TRP A 47 -12.34 35.97 7.25
CA TRP A 47 -13.76 36.06 7.56
C TRP A 47 -14.05 37.39 8.27
N SER A 48 -15.16 38.04 7.91
CA SER A 48 -15.63 39.17 8.72
C SER A 48 -16.00 38.66 10.12
N PRO A 49 -15.89 39.51 11.17
CA PRO A 49 -16.28 39.13 12.52
C PRO A 49 -17.74 38.63 12.60
N LEU A 50 -18.64 39.26 11.83
CA LEU A 50 -20.05 38.92 11.79
C LEU A 50 -20.30 37.56 11.15
N MET A 51 -19.70 37.29 9.99
CA MET A 51 -19.80 35.99 9.32
C MET A 51 -19.19 34.88 10.18
N ALA A 52 -18.02 35.14 10.79
CA ALA A 52 -17.36 34.20 11.69
C ALA A 52 -18.24 33.82 12.89
N ALA A 53 -18.90 34.80 13.52
CA ALA A 53 -19.82 34.57 14.63
C ALA A 53 -21.03 33.71 14.19
N ARG A 54 -21.59 33.96 13.01
CA ARG A 54 -22.74 33.21 12.48
C ARG A 54 -22.40 31.76 12.14
N LEU A 55 -21.27 31.53 11.47
CA LEU A 55 -20.77 30.17 11.19
C LEU A 55 -20.47 29.39 12.47
N ARG A 56 -20.00 30.07 13.53
CA ARG A 56 -19.76 29.46 14.84
C ARG A 56 -21.06 29.09 15.55
N GLY A 57 -22.07 29.97 15.52
CA GLY A 57 -23.40 29.66 16.05
C GLY A 57 -24.01 28.44 15.36
N LEU A 58 -23.95 28.41 14.03
CA LEU A 58 -24.44 27.31 13.22
C LEU A 58 -23.70 25.99 13.51
N ALA A 59 -22.37 26.02 13.68
CA ALA A 59 -21.61 24.83 14.06
C ALA A 59 -21.93 24.32 15.47
N ARG A 60 -22.26 25.20 16.42
CA ARG A 60 -22.70 24.81 17.77
C ARG A 60 -24.07 24.13 17.72
N LEU A 61 -25.05 24.75 17.08
CA LEU A 61 -26.39 24.18 16.88
C LEU A 61 -26.32 22.80 16.20
N ALA A 62 -25.47 22.67 15.18
CA ALA A 62 -25.25 21.41 14.51
C ALA A 62 -24.66 20.34 15.43
N ALA A 63 -23.70 20.69 16.28
CA ALA A 63 -23.13 19.76 17.25
C ALA A 63 -24.16 19.34 18.32
N ASP A 64 -25.02 20.27 18.72
CA ASP A 64 -26.06 20.07 19.73
C ASP A 64 -27.23 19.19 19.23
N SER A 65 -27.42 19.08 17.90
CA SER A 65 -28.42 18.19 17.30
C SER A 65 -28.21 16.70 17.63
N GLY A 66 -27.00 16.30 18.03
CA GLY A 66 -26.63 14.90 18.26
C GLY A 66 -26.42 14.07 16.98
N GLU A 67 -26.74 14.60 15.79
CA GLU A 67 -26.55 13.91 14.52
C GLU A 67 -25.06 13.73 14.19
N PRO A 68 -24.63 12.56 13.68
CA PRO A 68 -23.24 12.32 13.31
C PRO A 68 -22.69 13.35 12.30
N GLU A 69 -23.54 13.84 11.40
CA GLU A 69 -23.23 14.84 10.38
C GLU A 69 -23.04 16.26 10.96
N GLY A 70 -23.60 16.52 12.14
CA GLY A 70 -23.51 17.81 12.84
C GLY A 70 -22.15 18.08 13.49
N ARG A 71 -21.27 17.06 13.58
CA ARG A 71 -19.92 17.18 14.19
C ARG A 71 -18.98 18.14 13.45
N SER A 72 -19.27 18.45 12.18
CA SER A 72 -18.45 19.38 11.40
C SER A 72 -19.20 19.96 10.21
N LEU A 73 -19.01 21.26 9.95
CA LEU A 73 -19.49 21.91 8.73
C LEU A 73 -18.93 21.24 7.46
N PRO A 74 -19.66 21.27 6.33
CA PRO A 74 -19.21 20.70 5.05
C PRO A 74 -18.17 21.58 4.32
N TYR A 75 -17.20 22.15 5.05
CA TYR A 75 -16.25 23.16 4.56
C TYR A 75 -15.24 22.63 3.52
N ALA A 76 -15.03 21.30 3.45
CA ALA A 76 -14.15 20.70 2.45
C ALA A 76 -14.62 20.98 1.01
N SER A 77 -15.93 21.04 0.79
CA SER A 77 -16.53 21.40 -0.49
C SER A 77 -16.41 22.90 -0.80
N LEU A 78 -16.53 23.77 0.21
CA LEU A 78 -16.26 25.21 0.07
C LEU A 78 -14.81 25.47 -0.32
N ARG A 79 -13.86 24.76 0.30
CA ARG A 79 -12.43 24.88 -0.05
C ARG A 79 -12.19 24.53 -1.53
N ALA A 80 -12.79 23.44 -2.02
CA ALA A 80 -12.69 23.07 -3.42
C ALA A 80 -13.38 24.08 -4.35
N ALA A 81 -14.52 24.64 -3.94
CA ALA A 81 -15.21 25.71 -4.67
C ALA A 81 -14.35 26.96 -4.80
N LEU A 82 -13.72 27.41 -3.71
CA LEU A 82 -12.79 28.54 -3.72
C LEU A 82 -11.59 28.28 -4.65
N GLN A 83 -11.00 27.09 -4.61
CA GLN A 83 -9.87 26.73 -5.49
C GLN A 83 -10.25 26.61 -6.97
N ALA A 84 -11.52 26.33 -7.29
CA ALA A 84 -12.04 26.30 -8.65
C ALA A 84 -12.41 27.71 -9.15
N GLN A 85 -12.91 28.58 -8.26
CA GLN A 85 -13.34 29.94 -8.59
C GLN A 85 -12.17 30.94 -8.63
N ILE A 86 -11.12 30.70 -7.83
CA ILE A 86 -9.96 31.59 -7.67
C ILE A 86 -8.68 30.79 -8.01
N PRO A 87 -8.36 30.61 -9.30
CA PRO A 87 -7.11 29.99 -9.75
C PRO A 87 -5.87 30.70 -9.21
N GLU A 88 -5.96 32.02 -9.00
CA GLU A 88 -4.90 32.90 -8.52
C GLU A 88 -4.63 32.75 -7.01
N ALA A 89 -5.31 31.82 -6.32
CA ALA A 89 -5.09 31.56 -4.91
C ALA A 89 -3.64 31.11 -4.65
N VAL A 90 -2.85 32.01 -4.06
CA VAL A 90 -1.45 31.81 -3.68
C VAL A 90 -1.42 31.01 -2.38
N LEU A 91 -2.04 31.49 -1.31
CA LEU A 91 -2.14 30.76 -0.05
C LEU A 91 -3.62 30.44 0.24
N LEU A 92 -3.94 29.20 0.62
CA LEU A 92 -5.27 28.81 1.10
C LEU A 92 -5.15 27.88 2.31
N ALA A 93 -5.60 28.34 3.46
CA ALA A 93 -5.61 27.59 4.71
C ALA A 93 -6.53 26.37 4.60
N ARG A 94 -6.04 25.22 5.07
CA ARG A 94 -6.75 23.94 4.98
C ARG A 94 -8.14 23.97 5.63
N ASP A 95 -8.24 24.64 6.76
CA ASP A 95 -9.45 24.75 7.58
C ASP A 95 -10.22 26.05 7.34
N LEU A 96 -9.83 26.81 6.30
CA LEU A 96 -10.38 28.12 5.98
C LEU A 96 -10.36 29.08 7.19
N GLY A 97 -9.32 29.01 8.04
CA GLY A 97 -9.21 29.83 9.26
C GLY A 97 -10.11 29.36 10.42
N ALA A 98 -10.93 28.33 10.20
CA ALA A 98 -11.80 27.68 11.18
C ALA A 98 -12.53 28.63 12.16
N PRO A 99 -13.25 29.66 11.67
CA PRO A 99 -13.97 30.60 12.55
C PRO A 99 -15.02 29.89 13.43
N TRP A 100 -15.49 28.72 13.01
CA TRP A 100 -16.39 27.87 13.77
C TRP A 100 -15.73 27.14 14.96
N LYS A 101 -14.40 27.18 15.11
CA LYS A 101 -13.66 26.55 16.22
C LYS A 101 -12.92 27.54 17.12
N ARG A 102 -12.58 28.73 16.61
CA ARG A 102 -11.74 29.72 17.30
C ARG A 102 -12.45 31.06 17.36
N GLU A 103 -12.21 31.82 18.43
CA GLU A 103 -12.77 33.16 18.58
C GLU A 103 -12.07 34.18 17.68
N GLU A 104 -10.74 34.13 17.62
CA GLU A 104 -9.93 34.94 16.70
C GLU A 104 -10.04 34.44 15.26
N GLY A 105 -10.45 35.33 14.36
CA GLY A 105 -10.42 35.10 12.92
C GLY A 105 -9.01 35.26 12.38
N PHE A 106 -8.55 34.29 11.58
CA PHE A 106 -7.29 34.37 10.86
C PHE A 106 -7.54 34.49 9.36
N PRO A 107 -6.67 35.21 8.64
CA PRO A 107 -6.63 35.16 7.18
C PRO A 107 -6.53 33.72 6.71
N PHE A 108 -7.31 33.39 5.69
CA PHE A 108 -7.36 32.02 5.17
C PHE A 108 -7.05 31.93 3.68
N LEU A 109 -7.04 33.03 2.95
CA LEU A 109 -6.76 33.07 1.53
C LEU A 109 -5.87 34.27 1.22
N ASP A 110 -4.78 34.06 0.50
CA ASP A 110 -4.01 35.10 -0.18
C ASP A 110 -4.08 34.79 -1.68
N ALA A 111 -4.53 35.72 -2.52
CA ALA A 111 -4.61 35.55 -3.97
C ALA A 111 -3.76 36.59 -4.69
N GLU A 112 -3.08 36.20 -5.76
CA GLU A 112 -2.22 37.10 -6.54
C GLU A 112 -3.06 38.26 -7.11
N ALA A 113 -2.59 39.48 -6.90
CA ALA A 113 -3.29 40.66 -7.39
C ALA A 113 -3.20 40.72 -8.92
N VAL A 114 -4.35 40.72 -9.59
CA VAL A 114 -4.41 40.81 -11.06
C VAL A 114 -4.18 42.26 -11.50
N PRO A 115 -3.21 42.55 -12.38
CA PRO A 115 -2.96 43.89 -12.89
C PRO A 115 -4.24 44.53 -13.45
N GLY A 116 -4.54 45.77 -13.03
CA GLY A 116 -5.72 46.52 -13.49
C GLY A 116 -7.06 46.12 -12.84
N GLY A 117 -7.07 45.24 -11.83
CA GLY A 117 -8.29 44.93 -11.06
C GLY A 117 -9.37 44.17 -11.83
N ALA A 118 -9.02 43.53 -12.96
CA ALA A 118 -9.97 42.87 -13.86
C ALA A 118 -10.77 41.72 -13.21
N ARG A 119 -10.30 41.18 -12.06
CA ARG A 119 -11.00 40.19 -11.24
C ARG A 119 -10.93 40.59 -9.78
N ASP A 120 -12.09 40.78 -9.16
CA ASP A 120 -12.21 41.03 -7.72
C ASP A 120 -12.23 39.69 -6.96
N THR A 121 -11.12 39.39 -6.26
CA THR A 121 -10.94 38.19 -5.44
C THR A 121 -12.05 38.02 -4.40
N VAL A 122 -12.49 39.11 -3.76
CA VAL A 122 -13.50 39.06 -2.69
C VAL A 122 -14.87 38.76 -3.28
N ALA A 123 -15.18 39.36 -4.43
CA ALA A 123 -16.40 39.05 -5.18
C ALA A 123 -16.45 37.60 -5.65
N LEU A 124 -15.33 37.06 -6.13
CA LEU A 124 -15.20 35.66 -6.51
C LEU A 124 -15.36 34.73 -5.30
N ALA A 125 -14.75 35.05 -4.16
CA ALA A 125 -14.90 34.30 -2.92
C ALA A 125 -16.35 34.29 -2.43
N ALA A 126 -17.04 35.44 -2.48
CA ALA A 126 -18.45 35.55 -2.11
C ALA A 126 -19.35 34.76 -3.08
N SER A 127 -19.04 34.74 -4.37
CA SER A 127 -19.73 33.90 -5.34
C SER A 127 -19.58 32.41 -5.04
N ALA A 128 -18.35 31.96 -4.76
CA ALA A 128 -18.10 30.58 -4.36
C ALA A 128 -18.82 30.21 -3.06
N LEU A 129 -18.86 31.13 -2.09
CA LEU A 129 -19.58 30.97 -0.84
C LEU A 129 -21.08 30.77 -1.08
N ARG A 130 -21.73 31.63 -1.87
CA ARG A 130 -23.17 31.50 -2.19
C ARG A 130 -23.51 30.18 -2.89
N THR A 131 -22.70 29.79 -3.87
CA THR A 131 -22.86 28.49 -4.56
C THR A 131 -22.74 27.33 -3.57
N TRP A 132 -21.72 27.36 -2.69
CA TRP A 132 -21.56 26.35 -1.65
C TRP A 132 -22.73 26.35 -0.64
N MET A 133 -23.22 27.52 -0.24
CA MET A 133 -24.32 27.63 0.71
C MET A 133 -25.59 26.97 0.15
N THR A 134 -25.90 27.26 -1.11
CA THR A 134 -27.06 26.70 -1.81
C THR A 134 -26.96 25.20 -1.99
N MET A 135 -25.79 24.72 -2.45
CA MET A 135 -25.64 23.33 -2.92
C MET A 135 -25.14 22.35 -1.84
N ALA A 136 -24.51 22.84 -0.78
CA ALA A 136 -23.89 21.98 0.24
C ALA A 136 -24.30 22.35 1.67
N LEU A 137 -24.31 23.63 2.04
CA LEU A 137 -24.66 24.03 3.41
C LEU A 137 -26.14 23.82 3.71
N ARG A 138 -27.05 24.31 2.87
CA ARG A 138 -28.51 24.20 3.10
C ARG A 138 -28.98 22.74 3.14
N PRO A 139 -28.63 21.87 2.17
CA PRO A 139 -28.99 20.45 2.28
C PRO A 139 -28.37 19.75 3.49
N TRP A 140 -27.20 20.19 3.96
CA TRP A 140 -26.60 19.67 5.19
C TRP A 140 -27.36 20.17 6.43
N ALA A 141 -27.75 21.44 6.46
CA ALA A 141 -28.49 22.05 7.56
C ALA A 141 -29.87 21.38 7.75
N GLU A 142 -30.58 21.10 6.65
CA GLU A 142 -31.83 20.35 6.65
C GLU A 142 -31.68 18.96 7.29
N ARG A 143 -30.60 18.23 6.96
CA ARG A 143 -30.33 16.89 7.53
C ARG A 143 -30.00 16.92 9.02
N VAL A 144 -29.40 18.01 9.49
CA VAL A 144 -28.98 18.18 10.89
C VAL A 144 -30.07 18.92 11.71
N GLY A 145 -31.20 19.29 11.09
CA GLY A 145 -32.33 19.92 11.77
C GLY A 145 -32.11 21.38 12.16
N ILE A 146 -31.28 22.12 11.42
CA ILE A 146 -31.05 23.54 11.66
C ILE A 146 -32.15 24.36 10.99
N ASP A 147 -32.67 25.37 11.72
CA ASP A 147 -33.71 26.27 11.23
C ASP A 147 -33.28 27.03 9.97
N GLU A 148 -34.19 27.14 9.01
CA GLU A 148 -34.02 27.86 7.76
C GLU A 148 -33.75 29.35 7.99
N GLU A 149 -34.34 29.97 9.02
CA GLU A 149 -34.07 31.38 9.35
C GLU A 149 -32.59 31.61 9.68
N MET A 150 -31.94 30.66 10.34
CA MET A 150 -30.51 30.72 10.65
C MET A 150 -29.66 30.60 9.39
N ILE A 151 -30.08 29.79 8.42
CA ILE A 151 -29.38 29.63 7.14
C ILE A 151 -29.54 30.89 6.28
N GLU A 152 -30.73 31.46 6.22
CA GLU A 152 -30.98 32.74 5.54
C GLU A 152 -30.18 33.88 6.16
N ALA A 153 -30.05 33.92 7.50
CA ALA A 153 -29.22 34.92 8.18
C ALA A 153 -27.73 34.80 7.82
N VAL A 154 -27.20 33.59 7.62
CA VAL A 154 -25.83 33.40 7.10
C VAL A 154 -25.77 33.79 5.62
N HIS A 155 -26.82 33.47 4.85
CA HIS A 155 -26.84 33.67 3.40
C HIS A 155 -26.92 35.15 3.03
N ALA A 156 -27.66 35.94 3.80
CA ALA A 156 -27.72 37.39 3.69
C ALA A 156 -26.35 38.05 3.84
N LEU A 157 -25.44 37.44 4.61
CA LEU A 157 -24.07 37.94 4.79
C LEU A 157 -23.11 37.46 3.71
N ALA A 158 -23.52 36.62 2.76
CA ALA A 158 -22.66 36.09 1.70
C ALA A 158 -22.40 37.11 0.57
N THR A 159 -22.19 38.37 0.93
CA THR A 159 -21.82 39.49 0.06
C THR A 159 -20.31 39.76 0.18
N PRO A 160 -19.69 40.43 -0.80
CA PRO A 160 -18.26 40.77 -0.71
C PRO A 160 -17.92 41.64 0.52
N ALA A 161 -18.82 42.55 0.92
CA ALA A 161 -18.60 43.47 2.02
C ALA A 161 -18.85 42.84 3.41
N ASP A 162 -19.81 41.91 3.51
CA ASP A 162 -20.25 41.39 4.81
C ASP A 162 -19.66 40.02 5.14
N ALA A 163 -19.26 39.21 4.14
CA ALA A 163 -18.72 37.88 4.38
C ALA A 163 -17.25 37.92 4.81
N PHE A 164 -16.50 38.86 4.24
CA PHE A 164 -15.04 38.86 4.26
C PHE A 164 -14.48 40.24 4.62
N ALA A 165 -13.32 40.23 5.26
CA ALA A 165 -12.44 41.38 5.29
C ALA A 165 -11.27 41.10 4.35
N ALA A 166 -10.82 42.13 3.62
CA ALA A 166 -9.72 42.01 2.68
C ALA A 166 -8.70 43.13 2.86
N GLU A 167 -7.42 42.78 2.78
CA GLU A 167 -6.30 43.71 2.79
C GLU A 167 -5.38 43.44 1.60
N THR A 168 -4.88 44.49 0.95
CA THR A 168 -3.89 44.36 -0.12
C THR A 168 -2.51 44.54 0.47
N LEU A 169 -1.64 43.56 0.25
CA LEU A 169 -0.28 43.56 0.79
C LEU A 169 0.66 42.72 -0.06
N GLU A 170 1.94 42.92 0.17
CA GLU A 170 3.00 42.11 -0.42
C GLU A 170 3.35 40.96 0.53
N VAL A 171 3.26 39.72 0.03
CA VAL A 171 3.66 38.51 0.76
C VAL A 171 5.01 38.04 0.24
N ASP A 172 6.01 37.94 1.12
CA ASP A 172 7.28 37.29 0.79
C ASP A 172 7.17 35.77 0.99
N LEU A 173 7.09 35.03 -0.12
CA LEU A 173 7.08 33.56 -0.09
C LEU A 173 8.43 33.00 0.36
N GLY A 174 9.53 33.70 0.11
CA GLY A 174 10.88 33.32 0.53
C GLY A 174 11.01 33.36 2.05
N GLU A 175 10.37 34.32 2.72
CA GLU A 175 10.28 34.34 4.20
C GLU A 175 9.53 33.10 4.71
N ARG A 176 8.37 32.77 4.12
CA ARG A 176 7.59 31.56 4.46
C ARG A 176 8.35 30.27 4.21
N LEU A 177 9.19 30.22 3.18
CA LEU A 177 10.06 29.08 2.89
C LEU A 177 11.28 29.00 3.83
N ARG A 178 11.74 30.14 4.37
CA ARG A 178 12.81 30.23 5.39
C ARG A 178 12.31 30.04 6.81
N GLU A 179 11.01 30.15 7.05
CA GLU A 179 10.43 30.01 8.38
C GLU A 179 10.95 28.75 9.06
N GLN A 180 11.60 28.95 10.21
CA GLN A 180 11.97 27.86 11.09
C GLN A 180 10.80 27.59 12.04
N GLY A 181 10.30 26.36 12.04
CA GLY A 181 9.14 25.97 12.85
C GLY A 181 8.59 24.60 12.48
N GLY A 182 7.56 24.15 13.20
CA GLY A 182 6.94 22.84 12.98
C GLY A 182 6.42 22.66 11.55
N PHE A 183 6.49 21.43 11.04
CA PHE A 183 6.15 21.02 9.66
C PHE A 183 4.85 21.64 9.09
N ASP A 184 3.82 21.81 9.93
CA ASP A 184 2.53 22.37 9.52
C ASP A 184 2.62 23.81 9.03
N ARG A 185 3.58 24.61 9.50
CA ARG A 185 3.79 26.00 9.08
C ARG A 185 4.41 26.07 7.68
N VAL A 186 5.47 25.31 7.45
CA VAL A 186 6.28 25.40 6.22
C VAL A 186 5.62 24.67 5.03
N LYS A 187 4.92 23.54 5.27
CA LYS A 187 4.44 22.68 4.16
C LYS A 187 3.46 23.38 3.21
N HIS A 188 2.60 24.25 3.72
CA HIS A 188 1.55 24.86 2.92
C HIS A 188 2.14 25.87 1.95
N GLY A 189 3.07 26.72 2.42
CA GLY A 189 3.82 27.65 1.58
C GLY A 189 4.62 26.94 0.48
N ILE A 190 5.29 25.82 0.81
CA ILE A 190 6.01 25.02 -0.19
C ILE A 190 5.07 24.54 -1.31
N LEU A 191 3.94 23.90 -0.97
CA LEU A 191 3.02 23.37 -1.97
C LEU A 191 2.40 24.44 -2.87
N GLN A 192 2.29 25.65 -2.34
CA GLN A 192 1.69 26.78 -3.03
C GLN A 192 2.67 27.42 -4.02
N VAL A 193 3.95 27.56 -3.64
CA VAL A 193 5.02 27.92 -4.59
C VAL A 193 5.09 26.88 -5.72
N VAL A 194 5.05 25.59 -5.37
CA VAL A 194 5.01 24.50 -6.34
C VAL A 194 3.79 24.60 -7.27
N ALA A 195 2.59 24.82 -6.72
CA ALA A 195 1.37 25.01 -7.50
C ALA A 195 1.53 26.12 -8.53
N ARG A 196 1.93 27.31 -8.09
CA ARG A 196 2.10 28.50 -8.93
C ARG A 196 3.11 28.30 -10.06
N ARG A 197 4.22 27.62 -9.79
CA ARG A 197 5.31 27.44 -10.77
C ARG A 197 5.06 26.35 -11.79
N LEU A 198 4.29 25.32 -11.44
CA LEU A 198 4.08 24.15 -12.30
C LEU A 198 2.73 24.18 -13.02
N GLU A 199 1.73 24.87 -12.48
CA GLU A 199 0.41 25.02 -13.10
C GLU A 199 0.52 25.64 -14.50
N GLY A 200 -0.12 25.03 -15.49
CA GLY A 200 -0.08 25.49 -16.89
C GLY A 200 1.26 25.29 -17.59
N ARG A 201 2.25 24.62 -16.96
CA ARG A 201 3.53 24.27 -17.60
C ARG A 201 3.51 22.85 -18.12
N GLU A 202 4.33 22.57 -19.11
CA GLU A 202 4.54 21.20 -19.59
C GLU A 202 5.50 20.46 -18.65
N LEU A 203 5.00 19.43 -17.98
CA LEU A 203 5.79 18.59 -17.06
C LEU A 203 6.15 17.22 -17.64
N PHE A 204 5.42 16.80 -18.67
CA PHE A 204 5.62 15.55 -19.38
C PHE A 204 5.77 15.88 -20.86
N ASP A 205 6.94 15.58 -21.41
CA ASP A 205 7.32 15.94 -22.77
C ASP A 205 6.30 15.46 -23.81
N GLY A 206 5.82 16.38 -24.65
CA GLY A 206 4.87 16.14 -25.73
C GLY A 206 3.40 15.97 -25.29
N LEU A 207 3.08 16.13 -24.00
CA LEU A 207 1.71 16.03 -23.49
C LEU A 207 1.07 17.39 -23.17
N GLY A 208 1.81 18.49 -23.39
CA GLY A 208 1.33 19.85 -23.20
C GLY A 208 1.20 20.26 -21.74
N PRO A 209 0.56 21.42 -21.48
CA PRO A 209 0.50 21.99 -20.14
C PRO A 209 -0.35 21.13 -19.20
N VAL A 210 0.06 21.10 -17.93
CA VAL A 210 -0.66 20.38 -16.88
C VAL A 210 -1.73 21.26 -16.21
N HIS A 211 -2.82 20.62 -15.81
CA HIS A 211 -3.90 21.20 -15.03
C HIS A 211 -3.76 20.80 -13.56
N ARG A 212 -3.80 21.77 -12.64
CA ARG A 212 -3.79 21.49 -11.20
C ARG A 212 -5.07 20.77 -10.80
N ILE A 213 -4.95 19.64 -10.11
CA ILE A 213 -6.09 18.86 -9.62
C ILE A 213 -6.65 19.49 -8.34
N VAL A 214 -7.91 19.87 -8.37
CA VAL A 214 -8.70 20.35 -7.23
C VAL A 214 -9.67 19.26 -6.80
N ARG A 215 -9.68 18.94 -5.50
CA ARG A 215 -10.56 17.92 -4.92
C ARG A 215 -11.01 18.31 -3.52
N ALA A 216 -12.25 17.96 -3.16
CA ALA A 216 -12.81 18.24 -1.84
C ALA A 216 -12.01 17.56 -0.72
N SER A 217 -11.68 16.28 -0.89
CA SER A 217 -10.85 15.50 0.03
C SER A 217 -9.43 15.33 -0.52
N SER A 218 -8.50 16.19 -0.09
CA SER A 218 -7.06 16.05 -0.40
C SER A 218 -6.26 15.72 0.86
N SER A 219 -5.13 15.03 0.69
CA SER A 219 -4.11 15.01 1.75
C SER A 219 -3.61 16.44 1.96
N ALA A 220 -3.28 16.79 3.21
CA ALA A 220 -2.93 18.16 3.58
C ALA A 220 -1.53 18.57 3.12
N ASN A 221 -0.75 17.63 2.60
CA ASN A 221 0.67 17.80 2.32
C ASN A 221 1.02 17.45 0.86
N GLU A 222 0.05 17.46 -0.07
CA GLU A 222 0.30 17.20 -1.50
C GLU A 222 -0.40 18.20 -2.42
N VAL A 223 0.19 18.38 -3.60
CA VAL A 223 -0.43 19.00 -4.78
C VAL A 223 -0.27 18.02 -5.95
N SER A 224 -1.24 17.99 -6.86
CA SER A 224 -1.15 17.14 -8.04
C SER A 224 -1.57 17.89 -9.29
N PHE A 225 -0.99 17.49 -10.42
CA PHE A 225 -1.26 18.04 -11.74
C PHE A 225 -1.51 16.89 -12.70
N GLN A 226 -2.37 17.11 -13.69
CA GLN A 226 -2.64 16.13 -14.73
C GLN A 226 -2.52 16.76 -16.12
N THR A 227 -2.02 16.00 -17.08
CA THR A 227 -2.05 16.41 -18.49
C THR A 227 -3.47 16.31 -19.04
N TRP A 228 -3.71 17.01 -20.16
CA TRP A 228 -4.84 16.69 -21.03
C TRP A 228 -4.80 15.19 -21.43
N PRO A 229 -5.94 14.51 -21.63
CA PRO A 229 -5.95 13.10 -21.98
C PRO A 229 -5.34 12.91 -23.37
N ALA A 230 -4.41 11.97 -23.46
CA ALA A 230 -3.78 11.54 -24.68
C ALA A 230 -4.26 10.14 -25.06
N THR A 231 -4.29 9.85 -26.35
CA THR A 231 -4.63 8.53 -26.89
C THR A 231 -3.36 7.69 -26.98
N ALA A 232 -3.32 6.55 -26.31
CA ALA A 232 -2.22 5.60 -26.43
C ALA A 232 -2.24 4.90 -27.81
N SER A 233 -1.13 4.30 -28.21
CA SER A 233 -1.07 3.45 -29.41
C SER A 233 -2.02 2.26 -29.37
N THR A 234 -2.46 1.84 -28.17
CA THR A 234 -3.48 0.80 -27.96
C THR A 234 -4.93 1.32 -28.05
N GLY A 235 -5.13 2.60 -28.38
CA GLY A 235 -6.44 3.25 -28.55
C GLY A 235 -7.08 3.77 -27.26
N GLY A 236 -6.57 3.42 -26.08
CA GLY A 236 -7.13 3.90 -24.81
C GLY A 236 -6.67 5.30 -24.41
N LEU A 237 -7.53 6.03 -23.71
CA LEU A 237 -7.24 7.36 -23.17
C LEU A 237 -6.52 7.30 -21.82
N TYR A 238 -5.52 8.16 -21.65
CA TYR A 238 -4.82 8.33 -20.38
C TYR A 238 -4.33 9.76 -20.17
N SER A 239 -4.15 10.16 -18.92
CA SER A 239 -3.40 11.36 -18.53
C SER A 239 -2.20 10.96 -17.69
N MET A 240 -1.08 11.66 -17.87
CA MET A 240 0.02 11.60 -16.92
C MET A 240 -0.29 12.50 -15.73
N VAL A 241 0.04 12.04 -14.53
CA VAL A 241 -0.23 12.74 -13.28
C VAL A 241 1.07 12.91 -12.51
N ALA A 242 1.41 14.17 -12.23
CA ALA A 242 2.51 14.55 -11.35
C ALA A 242 1.95 14.84 -9.96
N THR A 243 2.44 14.16 -8.93
CA THR A 243 2.10 14.43 -7.54
C THR A 243 3.36 14.85 -6.81
N LEU A 244 3.30 16.03 -6.18
CA LEU A 244 4.36 16.54 -5.31
C LEU A 244 3.83 16.56 -3.89
N SER A 245 4.56 15.95 -2.97
CA SER A 245 4.21 15.95 -1.55
C SER A 245 5.35 16.48 -0.70
N VAL A 246 5.01 17.31 0.28
CA VAL A 246 5.95 17.78 1.29
C VAL A 246 5.99 16.74 2.39
N GLU A 247 7.17 16.24 2.70
CA GLU A 247 7.39 15.16 3.65
C GLU A 247 8.50 15.55 4.62
N SER A 248 8.34 15.16 5.88
CA SER A 248 9.44 15.20 6.82
C SER A 248 10.38 13.99 6.62
N ARG A 249 11.63 14.13 7.07
CA ARG A 249 12.56 13.00 7.18
C ARG A 249 13.17 12.98 8.57
N PRO A 250 13.26 11.83 9.26
CA PRO A 250 13.81 11.74 10.61
C PRO A 250 15.24 12.30 10.81
N TYR A 251 15.99 12.54 9.73
CA TYR A 251 17.38 13.00 9.75
C TYR A 251 17.59 14.36 9.07
N LEU A 252 16.52 15.02 8.62
CA LEU A 252 16.61 16.34 7.99
C LEU A 252 15.90 17.36 8.88
N ALA A 253 16.56 18.49 9.11
CA ALA A 253 15.98 19.61 9.86
C ALA A 253 14.87 20.33 9.08
N THR A 254 14.86 20.18 7.76
CA THR A 254 13.88 20.79 6.86
C THR A 254 13.07 19.71 6.12
N PRO A 255 11.80 19.99 5.76
CA PRO A 255 11.01 19.09 4.95
C PRO A 255 11.57 18.99 3.52
N VAL A 256 11.25 17.89 2.85
CA VAL A 256 11.60 17.66 1.44
C VAL A 256 10.34 17.56 0.58
N VAL A 257 10.45 17.91 -0.69
CA VAL A 257 9.38 17.73 -1.67
C VAL A 257 9.64 16.47 -2.47
N THR A 258 8.85 15.42 -2.28
CA THR A 258 8.93 14.20 -3.08
C THR A 258 8.11 14.32 -4.36
N VAL A 259 8.67 13.87 -5.47
CA VAL A 259 8.03 13.89 -6.79
C VAL A 259 7.62 12.47 -7.19
N HIS A 260 6.37 12.32 -7.62
CA HIS A 260 5.80 11.06 -8.07
C HIS A 260 5.10 11.23 -9.41
N ALA A 261 5.42 10.33 -10.34
CA ALA A 261 4.68 10.17 -11.60
C ALA A 261 3.70 8.99 -11.47
N SER A 262 2.50 9.18 -11.99
CA SER A 262 1.51 8.12 -12.17
C SER A 262 0.74 8.32 -13.46
N ARG A 263 -0.05 7.31 -13.84
CA ARG A 263 -0.88 7.35 -15.04
C ARG A 263 -2.34 7.13 -14.66
N ARG A 264 -3.18 8.12 -14.96
CA ARG A 264 -4.63 8.03 -14.83
C ARG A 264 -5.19 7.53 -16.16
N ARG A 265 -6.00 6.49 -16.13
CA ARG A 265 -6.62 5.88 -17.32
C ARG A 265 -8.09 6.26 -17.34
N TRP A 266 -8.66 6.49 -18.50
CA TRP A 266 -10.02 7.00 -18.63
C TRP A 266 -10.90 5.98 -19.33
N TYR A 267 -12.11 5.80 -18.85
CA TYR A 267 -13.13 5.13 -19.64
C TYR A 267 -13.53 6.00 -20.83
N ASP A 268 -13.88 5.34 -21.91
CA ASP A 268 -14.44 5.93 -23.12
C ASP A 268 -15.93 6.29 -22.98
N ALA A 269 -16.63 5.58 -22.08
CA ALA A 269 -18.03 5.80 -21.72
C ALA A 269 -18.29 5.52 -20.22
N VAL A 270 -19.45 5.92 -19.72
CA VAL A 270 -19.89 5.55 -18.36
C VAL A 270 -19.99 4.01 -18.25
N PRO A 271 -19.38 3.37 -17.24
CA PRO A 271 -19.46 1.92 -17.10
C PRO A 271 -20.90 1.39 -16.97
N ASP A 272 -21.14 0.18 -17.48
CA ASP A 272 -22.47 -0.45 -17.46
C ASP A 272 -23.10 -0.49 -16.07
N ALA A 273 -24.42 -0.32 -16.00
CA ALA A 273 -25.16 -0.34 -14.73
C ALA A 273 -24.89 -1.59 -13.88
N LYS A 274 -24.65 -2.75 -14.51
CA LYS A 274 -24.30 -4.01 -13.80
C LYS A 274 -23.00 -3.87 -12.98
N LYS A 275 -22.01 -3.13 -13.49
CA LYS A 275 -20.73 -2.87 -12.81
C LYS A 275 -20.91 -1.83 -11.69
N LEU A 276 -21.78 -0.85 -11.92
CA LEU A 276 -22.02 0.25 -10.99
C LEU A 276 -23.00 -0.09 -9.85
N ARG A 277 -23.84 -1.13 -9.97
CA ARG A 277 -24.86 -1.54 -8.97
C ARG A 277 -24.35 -1.68 -7.53
N ARG A 278 -23.05 -1.91 -7.35
CA ARG A 278 -22.43 -2.12 -6.03
C ARG A 278 -21.77 -0.86 -5.47
N LEU A 279 -21.76 0.23 -6.23
CA LEU A 279 -21.18 1.50 -5.82
C LEU A 279 -22.27 2.43 -5.28
N ARG A 280 -21.90 3.22 -4.27
CA ARG A 280 -22.73 4.31 -3.75
C ARG A 280 -22.45 5.63 -4.47
N THR A 281 -21.23 5.80 -4.95
CA THR A 281 -20.76 6.99 -5.64
C THR A 281 -19.84 6.62 -6.79
N LEU A 282 -19.79 7.51 -7.78
CA LEU A 282 -18.88 7.46 -8.91
C LEU A 282 -18.04 8.74 -8.91
N SER A 283 -16.73 8.61 -9.12
CA SER A 283 -15.83 9.75 -9.24
C SER A 283 -15.61 10.10 -10.70
N GLY A 284 -15.42 11.39 -10.99
CA GLY A 284 -15.05 11.89 -12.31
C GLY A 284 -14.19 13.16 -12.20
N THR A 285 -13.74 13.65 -13.35
CA THR A 285 -12.96 14.88 -13.45
C THR A 285 -13.48 15.76 -14.58
N VAL A 286 -13.55 17.07 -14.37
CA VAL A 286 -13.87 18.08 -15.40
C VAL A 286 -12.73 19.09 -15.57
N MET A 287 -12.36 19.39 -16.81
CA MET A 287 -11.36 20.41 -17.15
C MET A 287 -11.52 20.94 -18.58
N GLY A 288 -10.98 22.14 -18.85
CA GLY A 288 -11.04 22.80 -20.15
C GLY A 288 -9.66 23.11 -20.72
N ARG A 289 -9.55 23.20 -22.06
CA ARG A 289 -8.38 23.75 -22.75
C ARG A 289 -8.34 25.28 -22.69
N ALA A 290 -9.53 25.90 -22.62
CA ALA A 290 -9.69 27.33 -22.42
C ALA A 290 -9.96 27.64 -20.94
N GLY A 291 -9.53 28.81 -20.48
CA GLY A 291 -9.66 29.23 -19.09
C GLY A 291 -8.45 28.85 -18.24
N ALA A 292 -8.64 28.82 -16.92
CA ALA A 292 -7.57 28.49 -15.99
C ALA A 292 -7.20 26.99 -16.08
N PRO A 293 -5.90 26.65 -15.98
CA PRO A 293 -5.41 25.27 -16.03
C PRO A 293 -5.70 24.51 -14.73
N VAL A 294 -6.99 24.33 -14.43
CA VAL A 294 -7.51 23.63 -13.26
C VAL A 294 -8.36 22.44 -13.72
N ALA A 295 -8.18 21.30 -13.06
CA ALA A 295 -9.00 20.11 -13.21
C ALA A 295 -9.71 19.82 -11.90
N VAL A 296 -11.05 19.76 -11.93
CA VAL A 296 -11.85 19.51 -10.73
C VAL A 296 -12.29 18.06 -10.69
N ASP A 297 -11.83 17.33 -9.68
CA ASP A 297 -12.36 16.01 -9.33
C ASP A 297 -13.71 16.19 -8.61
N PHE A 298 -14.71 15.45 -9.05
CA PHE A 298 -16.06 15.44 -8.50
C PHE A 298 -16.50 14.02 -8.14
N THR A 299 -17.56 13.93 -7.34
CA THR A 299 -18.23 12.67 -7.00
C THR A 299 -19.72 12.83 -7.19
N THR A 300 -20.36 11.85 -7.82
CA THR A 300 -21.82 11.79 -7.97
C THR A 300 -22.39 10.52 -7.31
N PRO A 301 -23.59 10.56 -6.70
CA PRO A 301 -24.27 9.37 -6.22
C PRO A 301 -24.58 8.37 -7.33
N VAL A 302 -24.71 7.10 -6.98
CA VAL A 302 -25.14 6.02 -7.88
C VAL A 302 -26.37 5.34 -7.29
N ARG A 303 -27.51 5.40 -7.99
CA ARG A 303 -28.76 4.73 -7.59
C ARG A 303 -29.09 3.61 -8.55
N ARG A 304 -29.25 2.40 -8.02
CA ARG A 304 -29.59 1.18 -8.80
C ARG A 304 -28.64 0.93 -10.00
N GLY A 305 -27.39 1.39 -9.90
CA GLY A 305 -26.38 1.29 -10.96
C GLY A 305 -26.39 2.42 -11.99
N VAL A 306 -27.23 3.44 -11.81
CA VAL A 306 -27.25 4.64 -12.65
C VAL A 306 -26.63 5.80 -11.86
N PRO A 307 -25.55 6.42 -12.34
CA PRO A 307 -25.04 7.66 -11.76
C PRO A 307 -26.07 8.78 -11.86
N GLU A 308 -26.19 9.59 -10.82
CA GLU A 308 -26.88 10.87 -10.89
C GLU A 308 -26.01 11.91 -11.61
N GLU A 309 -26.62 13.03 -12.01
CA GLU A 309 -25.87 14.15 -12.56
C GLU A 309 -24.96 14.78 -11.48
N PRO A 310 -23.69 15.09 -11.81
CA PRO A 310 -22.79 15.72 -10.86
C PRO A 310 -23.29 17.10 -10.46
N PHE A 311 -23.48 17.30 -9.14
CA PHE A 311 -24.05 18.53 -8.59
C PHE A 311 -23.26 19.05 -7.38
N SER A 312 -21.92 18.95 -7.42
CA SER A 312 -21.09 19.53 -6.36
C SER A 312 -20.76 21.01 -6.64
N PRO A 313 -20.54 21.85 -5.62
CA PRO A 313 -20.21 23.27 -5.82
C PRO A 313 -19.01 23.48 -6.75
N SER A 314 -17.94 22.73 -6.54
CA SER A 314 -16.72 22.83 -7.35
C SER A 314 -16.94 22.34 -8.78
N PHE A 315 -17.78 21.33 -8.99
CA PHE A 315 -18.14 20.87 -10.34
C PHE A 315 -18.90 21.96 -11.09
N MET A 316 -19.96 22.53 -10.50
CA MET A 316 -20.78 23.54 -11.17
C MET A 316 -19.98 24.80 -11.51
N ILE A 317 -19.16 25.28 -10.58
CA ILE A 317 -18.24 26.40 -10.83
C ILE A 317 -17.35 26.09 -12.04
N GLN A 318 -16.70 24.91 -12.04
CA GLN A 318 -15.78 24.58 -13.11
C GLN A 318 -16.49 24.34 -14.44
N ALA A 319 -17.65 23.69 -14.43
CA ALA A 319 -18.47 23.44 -15.61
C ALA A 319 -18.87 24.77 -16.28
N LEU A 320 -19.24 25.79 -15.50
CA LEU A 320 -19.53 27.12 -16.02
C LEU A 320 -18.26 27.81 -16.54
N ASN A 321 -17.15 27.73 -15.82
CA ASN A 321 -15.86 28.33 -16.22
C ASN A 321 -15.36 27.79 -17.56
N VAL A 322 -15.52 26.49 -17.80
CA VAL A 322 -15.10 25.83 -19.05
C VAL A 322 -16.20 25.81 -20.11
N ARG A 323 -17.39 26.36 -19.82
CA ARG A 323 -18.57 26.35 -20.70
C ARG A 323 -19.00 24.93 -21.11
N GLN A 324 -19.00 24.01 -20.15
CA GLN A 324 -19.55 22.67 -20.33
C GLN A 324 -21.03 22.74 -20.70
N ASP A 325 -21.43 21.89 -21.65
CA ASP A 325 -22.83 21.70 -21.99
C ASP A 325 -23.51 20.92 -20.85
N LEU A 326 -24.28 21.64 -20.02
CA LEU A 326 -25.04 21.09 -18.90
C LEU A 326 -26.39 20.52 -19.33
N ALA A 327 -26.78 20.65 -20.61
CA ALA A 327 -27.99 19.99 -21.14
C ALA A 327 -27.72 18.52 -21.50
N ALA A 328 -26.46 18.15 -21.74
CA ALA A 328 -26.05 16.76 -21.88
C ALA A 328 -26.07 16.06 -20.51
N ASP A 329 -26.51 14.80 -20.48
CA ASP A 329 -26.36 13.94 -19.30
C ASP A 329 -24.90 13.52 -19.11
N LEU A 330 -24.55 12.96 -17.94
CA LEU A 330 -23.18 12.55 -17.64
C LEU A 330 -22.61 11.58 -18.71
N ALA A 331 -23.46 10.72 -19.27
CA ALA A 331 -23.05 9.81 -20.34
C ALA A 331 -22.64 10.57 -21.60
N GLY A 332 -23.45 11.53 -22.04
CA GLY A 332 -23.15 12.42 -23.15
C GLY A 332 -21.89 13.26 -22.90
N MET A 333 -21.72 13.79 -21.69
CA MET A 333 -20.51 14.56 -21.32
C MET A 333 -19.24 13.71 -21.43
N VAL A 334 -19.29 12.45 -20.98
CA VAL A 334 -18.13 11.53 -21.03
C VAL A 334 -17.84 11.08 -22.47
N SER A 335 -18.87 10.71 -23.22
CA SER A 335 -18.72 10.27 -24.61
C SER A 335 -18.23 11.36 -25.56
N ALA A 336 -18.40 12.63 -25.20
CA ALA A 336 -17.87 13.76 -25.97
C ALA A 336 -16.32 13.86 -25.93
N GLN A 337 -15.64 13.19 -24.99
CA GLN A 337 -14.18 13.00 -24.91
C GLN A 337 -13.31 14.25 -25.23
N GLY A 338 -13.69 15.45 -24.78
CA GLY A 338 -12.92 16.65 -25.08
C GLY A 338 -13.46 17.51 -26.22
N ALA A 339 -14.62 17.16 -26.82
CA ALA A 339 -15.26 17.98 -27.84
C ALA A 339 -15.46 19.41 -27.35
N ARG A 340 -15.26 20.39 -28.23
CA ARG A 340 -15.27 21.83 -27.90
C ARG A 340 -14.23 22.26 -26.85
N GLY A 341 -13.23 21.42 -26.58
CA GLY A 341 -12.15 21.75 -25.65
C GLY A 341 -12.49 21.55 -24.18
N VAL A 342 -13.57 20.82 -23.85
CA VAL A 342 -13.94 20.45 -22.47
C VAL A 342 -13.95 18.95 -22.29
N PHE A 343 -13.23 18.47 -21.29
CA PHE A 343 -13.13 17.05 -20.97
C PHE A 343 -13.84 16.75 -19.65
N VAL A 344 -14.79 15.81 -19.70
CA VAL A 344 -15.38 15.14 -18.55
C VAL A 344 -15.03 13.66 -18.65
N GLY A 345 -14.39 13.10 -17.62
CA GLY A 345 -13.88 11.74 -17.67
C GLY A 345 -14.10 10.95 -16.39
N ILE A 346 -14.36 9.65 -16.53
CA ILE A 346 -14.41 8.70 -15.42
C ILE A 346 -13.10 7.91 -15.36
N PRO A 347 -12.33 8.00 -14.27
CA PRO A 347 -11.09 7.27 -14.16
C PRO A 347 -11.35 5.75 -14.04
N TYR A 348 -10.55 4.96 -14.75
CA TYR A 348 -10.55 3.51 -14.65
C TYR A 348 -10.12 3.05 -13.25
N SER A 349 -10.89 2.11 -12.69
CA SER A 349 -10.58 1.44 -11.43
C SER A 349 -10.79 -0.07 -11.58
N PRO A 350 -9.87 -0.93 -11.09
CA PRO A 350 -10.09 -2.38 -11.07
C PRO A 350 -11.38 -2.80 -10.34
N GLN A 351 -11.88 -1.98 -9.40
CA GLN A 351 -13.12 -2.23 -8.68
C GLN A 351 -14.36 -2.18 -9.59
N LEU A 352 -14.26 -1.47 -10.71
CA LEU A 352 -15.30 -1.37 -11.75
C LEU A 352 -15.25 -2.56 -12.73
N GLY A 353 -14.25 -3.44 -12.61
CA GLY A 353 -14.06 -4.63 -13.45
C GLY A 353 -13.47 -4.32 -14.83
N GLY A 354 -13.05 -5.37 -15.53
CA GLY A 354 -12.51 -5.29 -16.90
C GLY A 354 -10.98 -5.23 -16.97
N SER A 355 -10.47 -5.13 -18.19
CA SER A 355 -9.09 -4.76 -18.52
C SER A 355 -9.12 -3.39 -19.21
N HIS A 356 -8.01 -2.66 -19.16
CA HIS A 356 -7.85 -1.41 -19.88
C HIS A 356 -6.71 -1.58 -20.90
N PRO A 357 -6.85 -1.10 -22.15
CA PRO A 357 -5.83 -1.29 -23.20
C PRO A 357 -4.50 -0.58 -22.87
N VAL A 358 -4.55 0.43 -22.00
CA VAL A 358 -3.35 1.10 -21.46
C VAL A 358 -2.92 0.45 -20.14
N GLY A 359 -1.65 0.04 -20.07
CA GLY A 359 -1.00 -0.44 -18.85
C GLY A 359 -1.04 0.59 -17.72
N GLY A 360 -1.17 0.12 -16.48
CA GLY A 360 -1.18 0.97 -15.29
C GLY A 360 0.23 1.41 -14.86
N GLY A 361 0.32 2.55 -14.18
CA GLY A 361 1.57 3.10 -13.65
C GLY A 361 2.34 3.96 -14.67
N ALA A 362 3.17 4.85 -14.15
CA ALA A 362 4.17 5.58 -14.94
C ALA A 362 5.48 4.78 -14.96
N THR A 363 6.24 4.89 -16.05
CA THR A 363 7.54 4.24 -16.15
C THR A 363 8.57 4.93 -15.26
N THR A 364 9.67 4.25 -14.97
CA THR A 364 10.80 4.86 -14.25
C THR A 364 11.39 6.05 -15.01
N ARG A 365 11.31 6.02 -16.35
CA ARG A 365 11.73 7.13 -17.21
C ARG A 365 10.80 8.32 -17.03
N ASP A 366 9.49 8.11 -17.12
CA ASP A 366 8.48 9.16 -16.90
C ASP A 366 8.70 9.89 -15.56
N LEU A 367 9.11 9.15 -14.51
CA LEU A 367 9.42 9.72 -13.20
C LEU A 367 10.68 10.58 -13.20
N LEU A 368 11.77 10.14 -13.85
CA LEU A 368 13.00 10.93 -13.92
C LEU A 368 12.83 12.16 -14.80
N ASP A 369 12.19 12.00 -15.96
CA ASP A 369 11.93 13.10 -16.89
C ASP A 369 11.03 14.16 -16.22
N LEU A 370 10.00 13.73 -15.48
CA LEU A 370 9.20 14.60 -14.63
C LEU A 370 10.05 15.29 -13.54
N PHE A 371 10.91 14.54 -12.85
CA PHE A 371 11.75 15.09 -11.78
C PHE A 371 12.71 16.16 -12.31
N ASP A 372 13.29 15.96 -13.48
CA ASP A 372 14.16 16.94 -14.14
C ASP A 372 13.39 18.19 -14.57
N ALA A 373 12.21 18.03 -15.16
CA ALA A 373 11.33 19.14 -15.52
C ALA A 373 10.92 19.98 -14.29
N VAL A 374 10.49 19.31 -13.21
CA VAL A 374 10.13 19.96 -11.94
C VAL A 374 11.33 20.67 -11.33
N THR A 375 12.51 20.03 -11.31
CA THR A 375 13.73 20.64 -10.76
C THR A 375 14.09 21.91 -11.50
N CYS A 376 14.04 21.88 -12.84
CA CYS A 376 14.32 23.04 -13.68
C CYS A 376 13.36 24.20 -13.38
N LEU A 377 12.05 23.92 -13.31
CA LEU A 377 11.02 24.94 -13.10
C LEU A 377 11.04 25.57 -11.70
N LEU A 378 11.53 24.84 -10.68
CA LEU A 378 11.55 25.30 -9.29
C LEU A 378 12.93 25.84 -8.84
N ALA A 379 13.98 25.69 -9.64
CA ALA A 379 15.34 26.05 -9.27
C ALA A 379 15.49 27.53 -8.84
N ALA A 380 14.75 28.44 -9.50
CA ALA A 380 14.79 29.87 -9.21
C ALA A 380 14.25 30.22 -7.80
N ASP A 381 13.38 29.39 -7.24
CA ASP A 381 12.79 29.60 -5.90
C ASP A 381 13.58 28.89 -4.78
N GLY A 382 14.77 28.35 -5.09
CA GLY A 382 15.65 27.70 -4.13
C GLY A 382 15.42 26.19 -3.95
N PHE A 383 14.66 25.55 -4.84
CA PHE A 383 14.49 24.10 -4.81
C PHE A 383 15.70 23.40 -5.45
N ARG A 384 16.26 22.41 -4.77
CA ARG A 384 17.44 21.68 -5.24
C ARG A 384 17.26 20.17 -5.09
N PRO A 385 17.79 19.33 -6.00
CA PRO A 385 17.79 17.88 -5.80
C PRO A 385 18.41 17.51 -4.46
N LEU A 386 17.74 16.62 -3.73
CA LEU A 386 18.26 16.08 -2.48
C LEU A 386 19.57 15.34 -2.77
N ALA A 387 20.66 15.83 -2.18
CA ALA A 387 21.95 15.19 -2.30
C ALA A 387 21.92 13.81 -1.61
N VAL A 388 22.29 12.77 -2.36
CA VAL A 388 22.36 11.41 -1.84
C VAL A 388 23.74 10.84 -2.09
N ARG A 389 24.31 10.20 -1.07
CA ARG A 389 25.53 9.42 -1.20
C ARG A 389 25.17 7.96 -1.06
N GLU A 390 25.58 7.14 -2.02
CA GLU A 390 25.42 5.71 -1.89
C GLU A 390 26.23 5.24 -0.68
N VAL A 391 25.58 4.50 0.23
CA VAL A 391 26.31 3.82 1.29
C VAL A 391 27.06 2.69 0.62
N VAL A 392 28.38 2.83 0.50
CA VAL A 392 29.25 1.74 0.04
C VAL A 392 29.10 0.61 1.05
N VAL A 393 28.25 -0.37 0.73
CA VAL A 393 28.14 -1.60 1.51
C VAL A 393 29.40 -2.40 1.20
N LYS A 394 30.46 -2.15 1.98
CA LYS A 394 31.78 -2.78 1.80
C LYS A 394 31.71 -4.31 1.92
N GLU A 395 30.72 -4.81 2.63
CA GLU A 395 30.38 -6.22 2.67
C GLU A 395 29.18 -6.47 1.75
N ARG A 396 29.29 -7.45 0.86
CA ARG A 396 28.10 -7.96 0.16
C ARG A 396 27.07 -8.25 1.25
N VAL A 397 25.91 -7.56 1.23
CA VAL A 397 24.73 -8.01 2.00
C VAL A 397 24.68 -9.52 1.77
N PRO A 398 24.75 -10.35 2.82
CA PRO A 398 24.76 -11.79 2.65
C PRO A 398 23.68 -12.12 1.64
N LYS A 399 24.04 -12.76 0.52
CA LYS A 399 23.00 -13.30 -0.37
C LYS A 399 22.09 -14.04 0.59
N ARG A 400 20.79 -13.75 0.59
CA ARG A 400 19.80 -14.45 1.41
C ARG A 400 19.72 -15.89 0.91
N ALA A 401 20.80 -16.63 1.11
CA ALA A 401 21.04 -17.97 0.59
C ALA A 401 20.05 -18.93 1.25
N GLU A 402 19.63 -18.61 2.48
CA GLU A 402 18.53 -19.30 3.15
C GLU A 402 17.17 -19.05 2.45
N ASP A 403 16.83 -17.82 2.07
CA ASP A 403 15.57 -17.50 1.36
C ASP A 403 15.55 -18.02 -0.09
N GLN A 404 16.73 -18.14 -0.72
CA GLN A 404 16.89 -18.78 -2.04
C GLN A 404 17.04 -20.30 -1.86
N HIS A 405 15.93 -20.95 -1.51
CA HIS A 405 15.89 -22.39 -1.36
C HIS A 405 16.37 -23.07 -2.64
N LYS A 406 17.32 -24.00 -2.52
CA LYS A 406 17.66 -24.89 -3.63
C LYS A 406 16.39 -25.64 -4.03
N ALA A 407 16.10 -25.61 -5.33
CA ALA A 407 14.97 -26.30 -5.92
C ALA A 407 15.01 -27.78 -5.55
N PHE A 408 13.90 -28.30 -5.01
CA PHE A 408 13.73 -29.72 -4.80
C PHE A 408 13.45 -30.39 -6.15
N GLN A 409 14.45 -31.08 -6.69
CA GLN A 409 14.40 -31.67 -8.04
C GLN A 409 13.97 -33.14 -8.00
N ALA A 410 13.37 -33.60 -9.09
CA ALA A 410 12.89 -34.97 -9.21
C ALA A 410 14.02 -36.00 -9.07
N ASP A 411 15.18 -35.77 -9.69
CA ASP A 411 16.34 -36.68 -9.60
C ASP A 411 16.79 -36.93 -8.15
N MET A 412 16.71 -35.90 -7.30
CA MET A 412 17.03 -36.01 -5.87
C MET A 412 16.10 -36.98 -5.15
N MET A 413 14.80 -36.86 -5.45
CA MET A 413 13.74 -37.60 -4.78
C MET A 413 13.66 -39.05 -5.26
N ILE A 414 13.88 -39.27 -6.56
CA ILE A 414 13.93 -40.62 -7.15
C ILE A 414 15.08 -41.43 -6.55
N ALA A 415 16.27 -40.84 -6.46
CA ALA A 415 17.42 -41.48 -5.84
C ALA A 415 17.17 -41.84 -4.36
N ASP A 416 16.49 -40.98 -3.62
CA ASP A 416 16.20 -41.19 -2.21
C ASP A 416 15.15 -42.29 -1.97
N VAL A 417 14.10 -42.33 -2.79
CA VAL A 417 13.08 -43.40 -2.74
C VAL A 417 13.67 -44.75 -3.15
N ALA A 418 14.44 -44.79 -4.23
CA ALA A 418 15.06 -46.03 -4.72
C ALA A 418 15.92 -46.71 -3.64
N ILE A 419 16.68 -45.92 -2.87
CA ILE A 419 17.50 -46.44 -1.76
C ILE A 419 16.65 -46.81 -0.55
N SER A 420 15.61 -46.03 -0.24
CA SER A 420 14.69 -46.31 0.87
C SER A 420 13.89 -47.61 0.70
N LEU A 421 13.75 -48.09 -0.54
CA LEU A 421 13.14 -49.39 -0.88
C LEU A 421 14.08 -50.59 -0.65
N GLY A 422 15.25 -50.39 -0.02
CA GLY A 422 16.16 -51.47 0.36
C GLY A 422 17.12 -51.92 -0.74
N ARG A 423 17.19 -51.19 -1.86
CA ARG A 423 18.21 -51.45 -2.90
C ARG A 423 19.51 -50.76 -2.49
N ASN A 424 20.47 -51.56 -2.00
CA ASN A 424 21.79 -51.09 -1.54
C ASN A 424 22.64 -50.44 -2.66
N HIS A 425 22.29 -50.68 -3.92
CA HIS A 425 22.92 -50.08 -5.10
C HIS A 425 21.85 -49.38 -5.96
N LEU A 426 22.13 -48.14 -6.38
CA LEU A 426 21.34 -47.44 -7.37
C LEU A 426 21.67 -48.00 -8.76
N ASP A 427 20.75 -48.77 -9.33
CA ASP A 427 20.78 -49.21 -10.72
C ASP A 427 19.61 -48.61 -11.51
N GLY A 428 19.59 -48.81 -12.83
CA GLY A 428 18.54 -48.26 -13.71
C GLY A 428 17.14 -48.77 -13.35
N GLU A 429 17.03 -50.02 -12.91
CA GLU A 429 15.75 -50.64 -12.55
C GLU A 429 15.19 -50.06 -11.23
N ALA A 430 16.05 -49.80 -10.25
CA ALA A 430 15.71 -49.15 -8.99
C ALA A 430 15.17 -47.73 -9.22
N LEU A 431 15.81 -46.99 -10.13
CA LEU A 431 15.40 -45.64 -10.51
C LEU A 431 14.07 -45.66 -11.26
N GLU A 432 13.89 -46.62 -12.16
CA GLU A 432 12.64 -46.78 -12.92
C GLU A 432 11.46 -47.12 -12.00
N ASP A 433 11.63 -48.05 -11.06
CA ASP A 433 10.59 -48.40 -10.07
C ASP A 433 10.23 -47.19 -9.20
N ALA A 434 11.23 -46.46 -8.69
CA ALA A 434 11.02 -45.22 -7.94
C ALA A 434 10.31 -44.14 -8.77
N CYS A 435 10.62 -44.03 -10.07
CA CYS A 435 9.93 -43.14 -11.00
C CYS A 435 8.45 -43.50 -11.17
N ARG A 436 8.15 -44.77 -11.44
CA ARG A 436 6.76 -45.26 -11.51
C ARG A 436 6.03 -45.06 -10.18
N ARG A 437 6.74 -45.16 -9.06
CA ARG A 437 6.26 -44.85 -7.71
C ARG A 437 6.13 -43.37 -7.37
N LEU A 438 6.55 -42.41 -8.17
CA LEU A 438 6.25 -40.99 -7.91
C LEU A 438 5.44 -40.32 -9.01
N MET A 439 5.55 -40.81 -10.25
CA MET A 439 4.86 -40.25 -11.40
C MET A 439 3.41 -40.73 -11.49
N THR A 440 2.57 -39.88 -12.07
CA THR A 440 1.19 -40.23 -12.45
C THR A 440 1.16 -40.48 -13.96
N GLY A 441 1.47 -41.71 -14.39
CA GLY A 441 1.54 -42.06 -15.82
C GLY A 441 2.60 -41.29 -16.62
N GLY A 442 2.65 -41.56 -17.93
CA GLY A 442 3.66 -41.04 -18.85
C GLY A 442 4.93 -41.90 -18.92
N GLU A 443 5.81 -41.58 -19.87
CA GLU A 443 7.09 -42.29 -20.05
C GLU A 443 8.10 -41.90 -18.96
N VAL A 444 8.80 -42.92 -18.44
CA VAL A 444 9.86 -42.74 -17.46
C VAL A 444 11.12 -42.24 -18.17
N PRO A 445 11.76 -41.15 -17.70
CA PRO A 445 13.00 -40.68 -18.30
C PRO A 445 14.16 -41.64 -18.02
N ASP A 446 15.12 -41.70 -18.95
CA ASP A 446 16.38 -42.43 -18.74
C ASP A 446 17.28 -41.67 -17.74
N LEU A 447 17.34 -42.17 -16.51
CA LEU A 447 18.08 -41.56 -15.40
C LEU A 447 19.40 -42.30 -15.15
N LYS A 448 20.51 -41.55 -15.22
CA LYS A 448 21.84 -42.11 -14.93
C LYS A 448 22.09 -42.22 -13.42
N PRO A 449 22.49 -43.40 -12.89
CA PRO A 449 22.73 -43.60 -11.46
C PRO A 449 23.70 -42.61 -10.81
N GLU A 450 24.78 -42.24 -11.50
CA GLU A 450 25.78 -41.28 -11.00
C GLU A 450 25.18 -39.88 -10.79
N VAL A 451 24.31 -39.45 -11.69
CA VAL A 451 23.64 -38.14 -11.62
C VAL A 451 22.63 -38.15 -10.47
N ALA A 452 21.88 -39.24 -10.34
CA ALA A 452 20.90 -39.43 -9.26
C ALA A 452 21.58 -39.45 -7.87
N LEU A 453 22.72 -40.14 -7.73
CA LEU A 453 23.50 -40.17 -6.49
C LEU A 453 24.05 -38.78 -6.12
N LYS A 454 24.59 -38.05 -7.10
CA LYS A 454 25.05 -36.66 -6.90
C LYS A 454 23.89 -35.74 -6.49
N ALA A 455 22.72 -35.89 -7.10
CA ALA A 455 21.52 -35.15 -6.74
C ALA A 455 21.08 -35.43 -5.29
N ARG A 456 21.15 -36.69 -4.84
CA ARG A 456 20.89 -37.06 -3.44
C ARG A 456 21.86 -36.39 -2.46
N GLY A 457 23.14 -36.27 -2.81
CA GLY A 457 24.10 -35.52 -1.99
C GLY A 457 23.68 -34.06 -1.76
N VAL A 458 23.05 -33.43 -2.77
CA VAL A 458 22.45 -32.09 -2.62
C VAL A 458 21.24 -32.10 -1.71
N LEU A 459 20.40 -33.15 -1.78
CA LEU A 459 19.24 -33.33 -0.90
C LEU A 459 19.64 -33.42 0.58
N GLU A 460 20.73 -34.12 0.91
CA GLU A 460 21.23 -34.17 2.29
C GLU A 460 21.63 -32.80 2.83
N GLY A 461 22.20 -31.94 1.98
CA GLY A 461 22.45 -30.54 2.33
C GLY A 461 21.15 -29.76 2.59
N ILE A 462 20.11 -29.99 1.79
CA ILE A 462 18.77 -29.39 1.99
C ILE A 462 18.16 -29.88 3.30
N ARG A 463 18.21 -31.18 3.57
CA ARG A 463 17.75 -31.79 4.83
C ARG A 463 18.45 -31.17 6.03
N ALA A 464 19.78 -31.08 6.01
CA ALA A 464 20.55 -30.49 7.10
C ALA A 464 20.14 -29.03 7.39
N ALA A 465 19.98 -28.22 6.34
CA ALA A 465 19.49 -26.84 6.47
C ALA A 465 18.06 -26.78 7.04
N ASN A 466 17.16 -27.67 6.59
CA ASN A 466 15.80 -27.75 7.11
C ASN A 466 15.77 -28.18 8.58
N ARG A 467 16.62 -29.13 9.00
CA ARG A 467 16.74 -29.52 10.43
C ARG A 467 17.17 -28.36 11.32
N ASP A 468 18.06 -27.51 10.83
CA ASP A 468 18.48 -26.30 11.54
C ASP A 468 17.34 -25.29 11.66
N ARG A 469 16.57 -25.06 10.58
CA ARG A 469 15.40 -24.17 10.60
C ARG A 469 14.30 -24.67 11.52
N ILE A 470 14.04 -25.98 11.54
CA ILE A 470 13.09 -26.58 12.49
C ILE A 470 13.55 -26.30 13.92
N ARG A 471 14.84 -26.48 14.22
CA ARG A 471 15.40 -26.15 15.54
C ARG A 471 15.23 -24.67 15.90
N ARG A 472 15.44 -23.75 14.96
CA ARG A 472 15.23 -22.31 15.18
C ARG A 472 13.76 -21.94 15.41
N ALA A 473 12.85 -22.49 14.61
CA ALA A 473 11.42 -22.17 14.68
C ALA A 473 10.70 -22.85 15.86
N PHE A 474 10.98 -24.13 16.09
CA PHE A 474 10.25 -25.00 17.03
C PHE A 474 11.08 -25.47 18.22
N GLY A 475 12.36 -25.07 18.32
CA GLY A 475 13.24 -25.48 19.41
C GLY A 475 13.59 -26.96 19.33
N GLY A 476 13.47 -27.67 20.46
CA GLY A 476 13.70 -29.13 20.51
C GLY A 476 12.53 -29.97 20.01
N THR A 477 11.35 -29.37 19.79
CA THR A 477 10.11 -30.07 19.45
C THR A 477 10.06 -30.40 17.96
N ARG A 478 9.59 -31.60 17.62
CA ARG A 478 9.32 -32.00 16.23
C ARG A 478 7.90 -31.56 15.86
N PRO A 479 7.71 -30.68 14.87
CA PRO A 479 6.37 -30.33 14.44
C PRO A 479 5.73 -31.50 13.67
N VAL A 480 4.41 -31.65 13.83
CA VAL A 480 3.60 -32.68 13.16
C VAL A 480 3.04 -32.12 11.86
N VAL A 481 3.28 -32.80 10.74
CA VAL A 481 2.72 -32.50 9.42
C VAL A 481 1.63 -33.52 9.09
N ALA A 482 0.38 -33.07 9.05
CA ALA A 482 -0.77 -33.90 8.72
C ALA A 482 -1.05 -33.84 7.21
N LEU A 483 -0.91 -34.97 6.51
CA LEU A 483 -1.11 -35.10 5.08
C LEU A 483 -2.53 -35.61 4.81
N ILE A 484 -3.36 -34.78 4.17
CA ILE A 484 -4.76 -35.09 3.91
C ILE A 484 -4.97 -35.17 2.40
N ALA A 485 -5.25 -36.37 1.88
CA ALA A 485 -5.46 -36.57 0.44
C ALA A 485 -6.51 -37.65 0.16
N ARG A 486 -7.01 -37.68 -1.08
CA ARG A 486 -8.15 -38.50 -1.48
C ARG A 486 -7.80 -39.98 -1.63
N THR A 487 -6.59 -40.31 -2.04
CA THR A 487 -6.20 -41.70 -2.27
C THR A 487 -4.96 -42.04 -1.43
N GLU A 488 -4.79 -43.31 -1.11
CA GLU A 488 -3.59 -43.81 -0.43
C GLU A 488 -2.32 -43.48 -1.23
N ARG A 489 -2.42 -43.63 -2.56
CA ARG A 489 -1.35 -43.29 -3.48
C ARG A 489 -0.92 -41.82 -3.40
N GLU A 490 -1.88 -40.91 -3.34
CA GLU A 490 -1.60 -39.48 -3.18
C GLU A 490 -0.90 -39.19 -1.85
N ARG A 491 -1.32 -39.84 -0.75
CA ARG A 491 -0.68 -39.71 0.56
C ARG A 491 0.75 -40.26 0.55
N GLU A 492 0.96 -41.41 -0.06
CA GLU A 492 2.29 -42.04 -0.20
C GLU A 492 3.29 -41.09 -0.89
N VAL A 493 2.88 -40.45 -1.99
CA VAL A 493 3.72 -39.48 -2.71
C VAL A 493 3.99 -38.25 -1.84
N MET A 494 2.97 -37.70 -1.16
CA MET A 494 3.14 -36.56 -0.25
C MET A 494 4.11 -36.89 0.89
N ARG A 495 3.92 -38.03 1.56
CA ARG A 495 4.77 -38.51 2.66
C ARG A 495 6.20 -38.67 2.19
N SER A 496 6.41 -39.29 1.04
CA SER A 496 7.74 -39.48 0.48
C SER A 496 8.42 -38.13 0.25
N CYS A 497 7.72 -37.14 -0.32
CA CYS A 497 8.28 -35.82 -0.58
C CYS A 497 8.62 -35.06 0.72
N VAL A 498 7.75 -35.12 1.74
CA VAL A 498 7.98 -34.46 3.03
C VAL A 498 9.12 -35.13 3.80
N ALA A 499 9.16 -36.46 3.85
CA ALA A 499 10.28 -37.22 4.40
C ALA A 499 11.58 -36.96 3.61
N GLY A 500 11.48 -36.80 2.29
CA GLY A 500 12.53 -36.33 1.39
C GLY A 500 13.16 -35.02 1.87
N LEU A 501 12.33 -34.02 2.17
CA LEU A 501 12.77 -32.68 2.53
C LEU A 501 13.27 -32.55 3.98
N PHE A 502 12.69 -33.30 4.92
CA PHE A 502 12.89 -33.07 6.36
C PHE A 502 13.48 -34.27 7.12
N GLY A 503 13.42 -35.48 6.55
CA GLY A 503 13.76 -36.71 7.25
C GLY A 503 13.00 -36.80 8.58
N HIS A 504 13.71 -37.15 9.65
CA HIS A 504 13.15 -37.30 11.01
C HIS A 504 12.98 -35.99 11.80
N ALA A 505 13.19 -34.82 11.19
CA ALA A 505 13.00 -33.55 11.90
C ALA A 505 11.52 -33.14 12.04
N VAL A 506 10.63 -33.78 11.31
CA VAL A 506 9.18 -33.62 11.44
C VAL A 506 8.54 -34.98 11.69
N GLU A 507 7.41 -34.97 12.37
CA GLU A 507 6.52 -36.13 12.44
C GLU A 507 5.49 -36.04 11.30
N ILE A 508 5.17 -37.16 10.66
CA ILE A 508 4.23 -37.19 9.53
C ILE A 508 3.07 -38.09 9.91
N VAL A 509 1.85 -37.56 9.79
CA VAL A 509 0.61 -38.31 9.99
C VAL A 509 -0.25 -38.21 8.74
N GLU A 510 -0.95 -39.28 8.40
CA GLU A 510 -1.69 -39.42 7.14
C GLU A 510 -3.18 -39.60 7.41
N HIS A 511 -4.01 -38.82 6.73
CA HIS A 511 -5.47 -38.89 6.87
C HIS A 511 -6.16 -38.93 5.51
N GLN A 512 -7.21 -39.73 5.44
CA GLN A 512 -8.09 -39.76 4.28
C GLN A 512 -8.91 -38.46 4.20
N LEU A 513 -8.99 -37.85 3.00
CA LEU A 513 -9.87 -36.70 2.77
C LEU A 513 -11.33 -37.10 3.06
N PRO A 514 -12.04 -36.38 3.96
CA PRO A 514 -13.42 -36.74 4.32
C PRO A 514 -14.36 -36.72 3.11
N THR A 515 -15.41 -37.52 3.17
CA THR A 515 -16.45 -37.52 2.13
C THR A 515 -17.29 -36.24 2.20
N GLY A 516 -17.77 -35.76 1.06
CA GLY A 516 -18.68 -34.59 1.03
C GLY A 516 -18.02 -33.23 1.29
N VAL A 517 -16.69 -33.15 1.41
CA VAL A 517 -15.97 -31.87 1.65
C VAL A 517 -15.44 -31.18 0.39
N HIS A 518 -15.20 -31.93 -0.68
CA HIS A 518 -14.78 -31.43 -2.00
C HIS A 518 -15.52 -32.17 -3.12
N GLY A 519 -15.71 -31.50 -4.26
CA GLY A 519 -16.54 -31.96 -5.36
C GLY A 519 -17.33 -30.83 -6.02
N ALA A 520 -17.94 -31.10 -7.17
CA ALA A 520 -18.82 -30.13 -7.79
C ALA A 520 -20.09 -29.93 -6.96
N ARG A 521 -20.61 -28.70 -6.98
CA ARG A 521 -21.77 -28.28 -6.16
C ARG A 521 -22.95 -29.26 -6.22
N ALA A 522 -23.22 -29.82 -7.40
CA ALA A 522 -24.36 -30.70 -7.63
C ALA A 522 -24.26 -32.06 -6.90
N ASP A 523 -23.04 -32.52 -6.58
CA ASP A 523 -22.81 -33.85 -6.00
C ASP A 523 -22.63 -33.81 -4.49
N LEU A 524 -22.76 -32.63 -3.89
CA LEU A 524 -22.46 -32.40 -2.49
C LEU A 524 -23.72 -32.00 -1.71
N PRO A 525 -23.78 -32.29 -0.39
CA PRO A 525 -24.91 -31.91 0.45
C PRO A 525 -25.24 -30.42 0.34
N MET A 526 -26.53 -30.08 0.42
CA MET A 526 -27.05 -28.71 0.27
C MET A 526 -26.79 -28.09 -1.11
N ALA A 527 -26.76 -28.87 -2.19
CA ALA A 527 -26.54 -28.38 -3.56
C ALA A 527 -27.44 -27.18 -3.93
N ALA A 528 -28.74 -27.22 -3.57
CA ALA A 528 -29.68 -26.12 -3.82
C ALA A 528 -29.53 -24.93 -2.86
N GLY A 529 -28.82 -25.10 -1.73
CA GLY A 529 -28.71 -24.12 -0.65
C GLY A 529 -27.88 -22.89 -0.99
N LYS A 530 -28.05 -21.84 -0.18
CA LYS A 530 -27.26 -20.60 -0.24
C LYS A 530 -25.81 -20.86 0.17
N ALA A 531 -24.90 -19.95 -0.17
CA ALA A 531 -23.47 -20.14 0.09
C ALA A 531 -23.15 -20.39 1.58
N ALA A 532 -23.85 -19.73 2.49
CA ALA A 532 -23.68 -19.92 3.94
C ALA A 532 -24.12 -21.32 4.41
N GLU A 533 -25.25 -21.81 3.92
CA GLU A 533 -25.76 -23.16 4.24
C GLU A 533 -24.82 -24.24 3.71
N ARG A 534 -24.32 -24.08 2.48
CA ARG A 534 -23.33 -24.99 1.90
C ARG A 534 -22.03 -24.97 2.69
N PHE A 535 -21.54 -23.78 3.04
CA PHE A 535 -20.35 -23.62 3.88
C PHE A 535 -20.50 -24.35 5.22
N ALA A 536 -21.61 -24.14 5.94
CA ALA A 536 -21.88 -24.82 7.21
C ALA A 536 -21.93 -26.35 7.06
N ALA A 537 -22.57 -26.86 6.01
CA ALA A 537 -22.60 -28.30 5.73
C ALA A 537 -21.19 -28.88 5.47
N ARG A 538 -20.31 -28.13 4.78
CA ARG A 538 -18.91 -28.55 4.57
C ARG A 538 -18.11 -28.52 5.86
N VAL A 539 -18.28 -27.50 6.70
CA VAL A 539 -17.64 -27.43 8.02
C VAL A 539 -18.04 -28.64 8.87
N GLY A 540 -19.33 -28.99 8.91
CA GLY A 540 -19.81 -30.17 9.61
C GLY A 540 -19.16 -31.48 9.13
N ALA A 541 -18.94 -31.63 7.81
CA ALA A 541 -18.28 -32.82 7.26
C ALA A 541 -16.78 -32.92 7.62
N TRP A 542 -16.12 -31.80 7.91
CA TRP A 542 -14.74 -31.79 8.42
C TRP A 542 -14.64 -32.09 9.92
N GLN A 543 -15.72 -31.92 10.68
CA GLN A 543 -15.69 -31.84 12.14
C GLN A 543 -15.09 -33.08 12.82
N ALA A 544 -15.45 -34.28 12.35
CA ALA A 544 -14.96 -35.54 12.92
C ALA A 544 -13.43 -35.65 12.80
N LEU A 545 -12.90 -35.52 11.58
CA LEU A 545 -11.45 -35.55 11.35
C LEU A 545 -10.74 -34.44 12.12
N ALA A 546 -11.29 -33.22 12.13
CA ALA A 546 -10.68 -32.10 12.82
C ALA A 546 -10.60 -32.35 14.34
N SER A 547 -11.65 -32.93 14.92
CA SER A 547 -11.69 -33.27 16.35
C SER A 547 -10.74 -34.41 16.73
N ASP A 548 -10.59 -35.41 15.83
CA ASP A 548 -9.62 -36.49 16.01
C ASP A 548 -8.18 -35.95 15.93
N MET A 549 -7.91 -35.07 14.97
CA MET A 549 -6.62 -34.38 14.83
C MET A 549 -6.30 -33.52 16.05
N ALA A 550 -7.25 -32.74 16.59
CA ALA A 550 -7.01 -31.96 17.81
C ALA A 550 -6.65 -32.84 19.01
N ARG A 551 -7.31 -34.00 19.15
CA ARG A 551 -7.06 -34.92 20.27
C ARG A 551 -5.71 -35.62 20.18
N ALA A 552 -5.31 -36.02 18.99
CA ALA A 552 -4.08 -36.77 18.76
C ALA A 552 -2.85 -35.85 18.58
N HIS A 553 -3.04 -34.75 17.86
CA HIS A 553 -1.98 -33.88 17.34
C HIS A 553 -2.42 -32.41 17.27
N GLY A 554 -2.98 -31.87 18.36
CA GLY A 554 -3.31 -30.43 18.44
C GLY A 554 -2.09 -29.55 18.12
N GLY A 555 -2.32 -28.44 17.42
CA GLY A 555 -1.23 -27.55 16.96
C GLY A 555 -0.46 -28.05 15.73
N CYS A 556 -0.99 -29.01 14.97
CA CYS A 556 -0.32 -29.58 13.80
C CYS A 556 -0.37 -28.68 12.53
N HIS A 557 0.36 -29.09 11.50
CA HIS A 557 0.43 -28.43 10.20
C HIS A 557 -0.24 -29.30 9.12
N ALA A 558 -1.47 -28.95 8.76
CA ALA A 558 -2.29 -29.68 7.81
C ALA A 558 -2.00 -29.27 6.36
N LEU A 559 -1.56 -30.25 5.56
CA LEU A 559 -1.34 -30.12 4.13
C LEU A 559 -2.41 -30.92 3.38
N VAL A 560 -3.36 -30.21 2.77
CA VAL A 560 -4.52 -30.80 2.08
C VAL A 560 -4.30 -30.82 0.58
N GLN A 561 -4.44 -31.98 -0.04
CA GLN A 561 -4.46 -32.13 -1.48
C GLN A 561 -5.89 -32.25 -2.01
N ALA A 562 -6.29 -31.32 -2.88
CA ALA A 562 -7.59 -31.31 -3.54
C ALA A 562 -7.45 -30.82 -4.99
N THR A 563 -8.25 -31.39 -5.90
CA THR A 563 -8.27 -31.00 -7.32
C THR A 563 -9.24 -29.84 -7.53
N ASP A 564 -8.99 -29.00 -8.55
CA ASP A 564 -9.94 -27.96 -8.95
C ASP A 564 -11.13 -28.52 -9.76
N TRP A 565 -10.98 -29.75 -10.27
CA TRP A 565 -11.92 -30.40 -11.17
C TRP A 565 -12.18 -31.84 -10.74
N TYR A 566 -13.45 -32.14 -10.47
CA TYR A 566 -13.98 -33.46 -10.14
C TYR A 566 -14.93 -33.88 -11.25
N ASP A 567 -14.65 -35.01 -11.93
CA ASP A 567 -15.45 -35.52 -13.05
C ASP A 567 -15.77 -34.44 -14.11
N ARG A 568 -14.73 -33.69 -14.52
CA ARG A 568 -14.78 -32.56 -15.47
C ARG A 568 -15.68 -31.39 -15.04
N ARG A 569 -16.10 -31.35 -13.77
CA ARG A 569 -16.85 -30.23 -13.16
C ARG A 569 -15.99 -29.54 -12.11
N LYS A 570 -16.14 -28.22 -12.01
CA LYS A 570 -15.33 -27.40 -11.10
C LYS A 570 -15.77 -27.61 -9.64
N ASP A 571 -14.80 -27.65 -8.73
CA ASP A 571 -15.03 -27.68 -7.28
C ASP A 571 -15.89 -26.48 -6.81
N ASP A 572 -16.78 -26.68 -5.83
CA ASP A 572 -17.60 -25.59 -5.29
C ASP A 572 -16.69 -24.57 -4.58
N PRO A 573 -16.76 -23.25 -4.92
CA PRO A 573 -15.92 -22.22 -4.31
C PRO A 573 -15.94 -22.16 -2.77
N VAL A 574 -16.97 -22.72 -2.10
CA VAL A 574 -17.05 -22.74 -0.63
C VAL A 574 -16.20 -23.83 0.02
N ASN A 575 -15.84 -24.89 -0.71
CA ASN A 575 -15.24 -26.11 -0.13
C ASN A 575 -13.88 -25.84 0.54
N LYS A 576 -12.97 -25.18 -0.18
CA LYS A 576 -11.64 -24.80 0.35
C LYS A 576 -11.72 -23.85 1.54
N LEU A 577 -12.67 -22.92 1.54
CA LEU A 577 -12.88 -21.99 2.65
C LEU A 577 -13.37 -22.73 3.90
N ALA A 578 -14.32 -23.65 3.72
CA ALA A 578 -14.86 -24.45 4.82
C ALA A 578 -13.80 -25.37 5.45
N GLY A 579 -12.97 -26.02 4.64
CA GLY A 579 -11.89 -26.88 5.16
C GLY A 579 -10.82 -26.09 5.91
N ARG A 580 -10.40 -24.92 5.39
CA ARG A 580 -9.51 -24.02 6.13
C ARG A 580 -10.10 -23.59 7.47
N TYR A 581 -11.37 -23.21 7.48
CA TYR A 581 -12.07 -22.81 8.70
C TYR A 581 -12.12 -23.97 9.70
N ALA A 582 -12.65 -25.12 9.29
CA ALA A 582 -12.88 -26.26 10.19
C ALA A 582 -11.57 -26.80 10.79
N LEU A 583 -10.53 -26.99 9.98
CA LEU A 583 -9.24 -27.46 10.46
C LEU A 583 -8.55 -26.43 11.38
N ALA A 584 -8.63 -25.13 11.06
CA ALA A 584 -8.07 -24.10 11.93
C ALA A 584 -8.84 -23.97 13.25
N SER A 585 -10.17 -24.01 13.22
CA SER A 585 -11.00 -23.78 14.41
C SER A 585 -11.14 -25.01 15.30
N ALA A 586 -11.17 -26.22 14.72
CA ALA A 586 -11.46 -27.45 15.45
C ALA A 586 -10.27 -28.41 15.58
N ALA A 587 -9.30 -28.39 14.66
CA ALA A 587 -8.08 -29.20 14.76
C ALA A 587 -6.88 -28.44 15.37
N ASP A 588 -7.04 -27.14 15.63
CA ASP A 588 -5.96 -26.23 15.99
C ASP A 588 -4.79 -26.25 14.98
N ALA A 589 -5.12 -26.41 13.69
CA ALA A 589 -4.13 -26.68 12.64
C ALA A 589 -3.86 -25.49 11.72
N ASN A 590 -2.60 -25.32 11.33
CA ASN A 590 -2.24 -24.46 10.20
C ASN A 590 -2.52 -25.18 8.89
N VAL A 591 -3.22 -24.55 7.95
CA VAL A 591 -3.75 -25.25 6.76
C VAL A 591 -3.18 -24.69 5.46
N GLN A 592 -2.62 -25.56 4.62
CA GLN A 592 -2.25 -25.24 3.25
C GLN A 592 -2.82 -26.23 2.26
N TYR A 593 -3.19 -25.72 1.09
CA TYR A 593 -3.79 -26.52 0.02
C TYR A 593 -2.87 -26.61 -1.18
N LEU A 594 -2.79 -27.80 -1.76
CA LEU A 594 -2.10 -28.05 -3.02
C LEU A 594 -2.98 -28.80 -4.01
N ARG A 595 -2.63 -28.66 -5.29
CA ARG A 595 -3.21 -29.45 -6.38
C ARG A 595 -2.42 -30.74 -6.57
N PRO A 596 -3.09 -31.86 -6.91
CA PRO A 596 -2.42 -33.12 -7.23
C PRO A 596 -1.42 -32.98 -8.37
N PRO A 597 -0.46 -33.91 -8.51
CA PRO A 597 0.49 -33.91 -9.62
C PRO A 597 -0.24 -34.05 -10.96
N GLU A 598 0.30 -33.39 -11.98
CA GLU A 598 -0.08 -33.64 -13.37
C GLU A 598 0.68 -34.86 -13.91
N ALA A 599 0.23 -35.41 -15.04
CA ALA A 599 0.85 -36.61 -15.60
C ALA A 599 2.27 -36.35 -16.12
N GLY A 600 3.11 -37.39 -16.09
CA GLY A 600 4.47 -37.37 -16.63
C GLY A 600 5.51 -36.62 -15.78
N TRP A 601 6.75 -36.59 -16.28
CA TRP A 601 7.93 -36.08 -15.57
C TRP A 601 7.83 -34.59 -15.21
N ARG A 602 7.39 -33.75 -16.15
CA ARG A 602 7.19 -32.32 -15.90
C ARG A 602 6.11 -32.07 -14.83
N GLY A 603 5.07 -32.90 -14.81
CA GLY A 603 4.03 -32.87 -13.80
C GLY A 603 4.57 -33.15 -12.40
N LEU A 604 5.43 -34.17 -12.26
CA LEU A 604 6.14 -34.46 -11.01
C LEU A 604 7.07 -33.32 -10.59
N ALA A 605 7.91 -32.81 -11.50
CA ALA A 605 8.82 -31.70 -11.19
C ALA A 605 8.07 -30.45 -10.69
N ASN A 606 6.98 -30.07 -11.36
CA ASN A 606 6.12 -28.96 -10.93
C ASN A 606 5.47 -29.24 -9.57
N TYR A 607 5.06 -30.48 -9.32
CA TYR A 607 4.47 -30.89 -8.05
C TYR A 607 5.47 -30.80 -6.89
N LEU A 608 6.73 -31.21 -7.09
CA LEU A 608 7.80 -31.10 -6.09
C LEU A 608 8.06 -29.65 -5.67
N HIS A 609 8.03 -28.71 -6.62
CA HIS A 609 8.09 -27.29 -6.31
C HIS A 609 6.89 -26.82 -5.48
N ARG A 610 5.67 -27.26 -5.83
CA ARG A 610 4.45 -26.90 -5.09
C ARG A 610 4.46 -27.44 -3.66
N ILE A 611 4.86 -28.71 -3.47
CA ILE A 611 4.88 -29.31 -2.13
C ILE A 611 5.98 -28.72 -1.27
N GLN A 612 7.18 -28.48 -1.83
CA GLN A 612 8.26 -27.77 -1.13
C GLN A 612 7.79 -26.39 -0.66
N ALA A 613 7.22 -25.60 -1.56
CA ALA A 613 6.70 -24.27 -1.22
C ALA A 613 5.57 -24.35 -0.18
N GLY A 614 4.63 -25.28 -0.33
CA GLY A 614 3.51 -25.45 0.60
C GLY A 614 3.94 -25.83 2.01
N VAL A 615 4.90 -26.75 2.15
CA VAL A 615 5.41 -27.18 3.46
C VAL A 615 6.31 -26.12 4.09
N TYR A 616 7.11 -25.41 3.30
CA TYR A 616 7.94 -24.33 3.81
C TYR A 616 7.09 -23.15 4.30
N ASP A 617 6.01 -22.83 3.60
CA ASP A 617 5.02 -21.85 4.05
C ASP A 617 4.36 -22.30 5.36
N LEU A 618 3.92 -23.56 5.44
CA LEU A 618 3.30 -24.15 6.65
C LEU A 618 4.21 -24.13 7.88
N LEU A 619 5.49 -24.47 7.72
CA LEU A 619 6.42 -24.65 8.84
C LEU A 619 7.20 -23.39 9.18
N PHE A 620 7.63 -22.62 8.18
CA PHE A 620 8.51 -21.47 8.37
C PHE A 620 7.80 -20.14 8.11
N GLY A 621 6.92 -20.08 7.11
CA GLY A 621 6.11 -18.90 6.81
C GLY A 621 5.16 -18.58 7.96
N HIS A 622 4.35 -19.56 8.38
CA HIS A 622 3.41 -19.40 9.50
C HIS A 622 4.11 -19.26 10.87
N SER A 623 5.34 -19.74 11.04
CA SER A 623 6.13 -19.47 12.25
C SER A 623 6.78 -18.09 12.26
N GLY A 624 6.70 -17.35 11.14
CA GLY A 624 7.34 -16.06 10.97
C GLY A 624 8.87 -16.11 11.04
N LEU A 625 9.51 -17.26 10.76
CA LEU A 625 10.96 -17.41 10.90
C LEU A 625 11.69 -16.43 9.96
N VAL A 626 12.60 -15.62 10.51
CA VAL A 626 13.41 -14.68 9.73
C VAL A 626 14.84 -15.19 9.62
N SER A 627 15.27 -15.50 8.41
CA SER A 627 16.61 -16.00 8.13
C SER A 627 17.66 -14.89 8.17
N GLU A 628 18.92 -15.24 8.48
CA GLU A 628 20.10 -14.34 8.36
C GLU A 628 20.07 -13.03 9.19
N VAL A 629 19.29 -12.95 10.27
CA VAL A 629 19.19 -11.73 11.09
C VAL A 629 20.53 -11.39 11.77
N SER A 630 21.21 -12.40 12.34
CA SER A 630 22.46 -12.21 13.08
C SER A 630 23.59 -11.65 12.21
N SER A 631 23.76 -12.20 10.99
CA SER A 631 24.78 -11.77 10.04
C SER A 631 24.52 -10.33 9.58
N LEU A 632 23.26 -9.98 9.29
CA LEU A 632 22.86 -8.61 8.97
C LEU A 632 23.18 -7.63 10.11
N LEU A 633 22.79 -7.98 11.35
CA LEU A 633 23.04 -7.11 12.50
C LEU A 633 24.53 -6.95 12.80
N LYS A 634 25.37 -7.99 12.60
CA LYS A 634 26.82 -7.88 12.72
C LYS A 634 27.43 -6.89 11.74
N GLY A 635 26.95 -6.87 10.49
CA GLY A 635 27.41 -5.93 9.47
C GLY A 635 27.01 -4.48 9.76
N PHE A 636 25.79 -4.23 10.24
CA PHE A 636 25.30 -2.87 10.53
C PHE A 636 25.66 -2.36 11.93
N PHE A 637 25.89 -3.26 12.89
CA PHE A 637 26.31 -2.96 14.26
C PHE A 637 27.57 -3.77 14.60
N PRO A 638 28.75 -3.32 14.17
CA PRO A 638 30.02 -4.03 14.40
C PRO A 638 30.34 -4.20 15.89
N SER A 639 30.06 -3.15 16.68
CA SER A 639 30.19 -3.17 18.15
C SER A 639 29.13 -4.05 18.80
N GLU A 640 29.56 -5.02 19.61
CA GLU A 640 28.65 -5.90 20.37
C GLU A 640 27.89 -5.18 21.49
N ALA A 641 28.50 -4.13 22.05
CA ALA A 641 27.86 -3.27 23.07
C ALA A 641 26.66 -2.51 22.49
N ASP A 642 26.69 -2.21 21.20
CA ASP A 642 25.65 -1.44 20.51
C ASP A 642 24.65 -2.33 19.76
N ARG A 643 24.97 -3.61 19.55
CA ARG A 643 24.19 -4.52 18.71
C ARG A 643 22.85 -4.89 19.35
N PRO A 644 21.72 -4.67 18.64
CA PRO A 644 20.41 -5.14 19.09
C PRO A 644 20.39 -6.66 19.29
N ARG A 645 19.77 -7.14 20.38
CA ARG A 645 19.49 -8.57 20.60
C ARG A 645 18.08 -8.96 20.15
N ALA A 646 17.22 -7.98 19.89
CA ALA A 646 15.91 -8.20 19.30
C ALA A 646 15.52 -7.06 18.35
N ILE A 647 14.69 -7.39 17.36
CA ILE A 647 13.97 -6.42 16.52
C ILE A 647 12.50 -6.52 16.88
N VAL A 648 11.87 -5.40 17.26
CA VAL A 648 10.47 -5.37 17.69
C VAL A 648 9.65 -4.53 16.72
N GLY A 649 8.73 -5.14 16.00
CA GLY A 649 7.74 -4.44 15.17
C GLY A 649 6.46 -4.18 15.96
N ILE A 650 5.96 -2.94 15.98
CA ILE A 650 4.67 -2.59 16.60
C ILE A 650 3.73 -2.06 15.53
N SER A 651 2.53 -2.63 15.48
CA SER A 651 1.50 -2.29 14.50
C SER A 651 0.09 -2.39 15.07
N VAL A 652 -0.87 -1.81 14.36
CA VAL A 652 -2.31 -1.97 14.63
C VAL A 652 -2.90 -2.84 13.54
N VAL A 653 -3.36 -4.03 13.91
CA VAL A 653 -4.04 -4.93 12.99
C VAL A 653 -5.50 -4.51 12.93
N THR A 654 -6.00 -4.24 11.72
CA THR A 654 -7.38 -3.80 11.50
C THR A 654 -8.16 -4.86 10.74
N GLN A 655 -9.30 -5.27 11.28
CA GLN A 655 -10.26 -6.09 10.56
C GLN A 655 -11.12 -5.16 9.70
N ALA A 656 -11.08 -5.36 8.39
CA ALA A 656 -11.92 -4.59 7.48
C ALA A 656 -13.40 -4.81 7.82
N ARG A 657 -14.19 -3.73 7.81
CA ARG A 657 -15.65 -3.82 7.90
C ARG A 657 -16.16 -4.74 6.79
N LEU A 658 -16.76 -5.87 7.18
CA LEU A 658 -17.40 -6.75 6.21
C LEU A 658 -18.66 -6.05 5.68
N ARG A 659 -18.96 -6.23 4.38
CA ARG A 659 -20.13 -5.62 3.73
C ARG A 659 -21.47 -5.96 4.39
N TYR A 660 -21.52 -6.98 5.24
CA TYR A 660 -22.72 -7.45 5.95
C TYR A 660 -22.88 -6.89 7.37
N GLY A 661 -22.16 -5.82 7.72
CA GLY A 661 -22.40 -5.07 8.96
C GLY A 661 -21.65 -5.56 10.19
N ALA A 662 -20.76 -6.56 10.07
CA ALA A 662 -19.80 -6.84 11.14
C ALA A 662 -18.89 -5.61 11.33
N GLY A 663 -18.81 -5.13 12.57
CA GLY A 663 -17.97 -3.99 12.95
C GLY A 663 -16.53 -4.19 12.50
N GLY A 664 -15.87 -3.12 12.07
CA GLY A 664 -14.44 -3.16 11.85
C GLY A 664 -13.75 -3.22 13.20
N GLY A 665 -12.81 -4.13 13.38
CA GLY A 665 -12.11 -4.34 14.64
C GLY A 665 -10.65 -3.87 14.60
N ARG A 666 -10.06 -3.60 15.76
CA ARG A 666 -8.64 -3.25 15.88
C ARG A 666 -8.01 -3.93 17.08
N VAL A 667 -6.81 -4.47 16.89
CA VAL A 667 -5.96 -5.00 17.97
C VAL A 667 -4.54 -4.48 17.79
N CYS A 668 -3.80 -4.39 18.89
CA CYS A 668 -2.37 -4.11 18.88
C CYS A 668 -1.60 -5.41 18.66
N LEU A 669 -0.57 -5.38 17.81
CA LEU A 669 0.34 -6.49 17.62
C LEU A 669 1.78 -6.00 17.74
N ALA A 670 2.52 -6.59 18.67
CA ALA A 670 3.97 -6.47 18.72
C ALA A 670 4.59 -7.80 18.29
N THR A 671 5.52 -7.77 17.32
CA THR A 671 6.28 -8.95 16.88
C THR A 671 7.74 -8.77 17.27
N ARG A 672 8.33 -9.73 17.97
CA ARG A 672 9.74 -9.73 18.38
C ARG A 672 10.50 -10.79 17.58
N ILE A 673 11.53 -10.38 16.86
CA ILE A 673 12.48 -11.26 16.17
C ILE A 673 13.73 -11.33 17.03
N ASP A 674 14.09 -12.54 17.46
CA ASP A 674 15.34 -12.80 18.17
C ASP A 674 16.54 -12.65 17.23
N ALA A 675 17.53 -11.83 17.60
CA ALA A 675 18.66 -11.50 16.72
C ALA A 675 19.58 -12.70 16.44
N ALA A 676 19.66 -13.67 17.35
CA ALA A 676 20.55 -14.81 17.23
C ALA A 676 19.92 -15.93 16.39
N THR A 677 18.65 -16.22 16.67
CA THR A 677 17.93 -17.38 16.09
C THR A 677 17.02 -17.01 14.94
N GLY A 678 16.61 -15.74 14.81
CA GLY A 678 15.60 -15.32 13.85
C GLY A 678 14.18 -15.79 14.19
N ARG A 679 13.99 -16.43 15.36
CA ARG A 679 12.69 -16.87 15.84
C ARG A 679 11.80 -15.66 16.11
N THR A 680 10.56 -15.76 15.63
CA THR A 680 9.56 -14.71 15.82
C THR A 680 8.55 -15.12 16.87
N THR A 681 8.37 -14.23 17.84
CA THR A 681 7.31 -14.29 18.84
C THR A 681 6.45 -13.03 18.74
N ALA A 682 5.29 -13.05 19.36
CA ALA A 682 4.39 -11.91 19.33
C ALA A 682 3.65 -11.72 20.65
N ARG A 683 3.19 -10.49 20.86
CA ARG A 683 2.23 -10.12 21.89
C ARG A 683 1.04 -9.44 21.23
N VAL A 684 -0.15 -9.84 21.68
CA VAL A 684 -1.43 -9.31 21.20
C VAL A 684 -2.01 -8.44 22.31
N GLY A 685 -2.41 -7.22 21.97
CA GLY A 685 -3.09 -6.30 22.89
C GLY A 685 -4.50 -5.96 22.42
N TRP A 686 -5.47 -6.00 23.32
CA TRP A 686 -6.87 -5.73 23.03
C TRP A 686 -7.57 -5.07 24.21
N TYR A 687 -8.73 -4.45 23.98
CA TYR A 687 -9.50 -3.79 25.02
C TYR A 687 -10.73 -4.61 25.41
N ASP A 688 -10.87 -4.84 26.72
CA ASP A 688 -12.03 -5.44 27.35
C ASP A 688 -12.27 -4.79 28.73
N GLY A 689 -12.96 -3.64 28.73
CA GLY A 689 -13.12 -2.74 29.88
C GLY A 689 -11.82 -2.02 30.32
N ARG A 690 -10.67 -2.63 30.07
CA ARG A 690 -9.31 -2.12 30.21
C ARG A 690 -8.44 -2.68 29.09
N MET A 691 -7.29 -2.05 28.86
CA MET A 691 -6.30 -2.61 27.94
C MET A 691 -5.71 -3.89 28.55
N LEU A 692 -5.84 -5.00 27.83
CA LEU A 692 -5.27 -6.31 28.11
C LEU A 692 -4.20 -6.63 27.05
N TRP A 693 -3.30 -7.53 27.41
CA TRP A 693 -2.35 -8.11 26.46
C TRP A 693 -1.88 -9.47 26.95
N THR A 694 -1.33 -10.26 26.04
CA THR A 694 -0.69 -11.53 26.37
C THR A 694 0.51 -11.28 27.30
N GLU A 695 0.55 -11.97 28.45
CA GLU A 695 1.59 -11.77 29.48
C GLU A 695 2.98 -12.12 28.96
N THR A 696 3.09 -13.22 28.20
CA THR A 696 4.35 -13.69 27.62
C THR A 696 4.41 -13.41 26.12
N TRP A 697 5.62 -13.46 25.57
CA TRP A 697 5.82 -13.48 24.12
C TRP A 697 5.47 -14.88 23.60
N GLU A 698 4.33 -14.99 22.93
CA GLU A 698 3.84 -16.26 22.38
C GLU A 698 4.52 -16.56 21.05
N PRO A 699 4.65 -17.83 20.63
CA PRO A 699 5.03 -18.16 19.26
C PRO A 699 4.15 -17.41 18.25
N PHE A 700 4.74 -16.93 17.15
CA PHE A 700 4.00 -16.07 16.20
C PHE A 700 2.68 -16.69 15.71
N PHE A 701 2.67 -18.00 15.46
CA PHE A 701 1.46 -18.69 15.02
C PHE A 701 0.37 -18.73 16.11
N GLU A 702 0.73 -18.90 17.38
CA GLU A 702 -0.22 -18.87 18.51
C GLU A 702 -0.86 -17.48 18.63
N ALA A 703 -0.06 -16.43 18.49
CA ALA A 703 -0.58 -15.06 18.48
C ALA A 703 -1.57 -14.83 17.32
N MET A 704 -1.29 -15.37 16.13
CA MET A 704 -2.20 -15.27 14.98
C MET A 704 -3.51 -16.03 15.22
N LYS A 705 -3.45 -17.23 15.83
CA LYS A 705 -4.65 -17.99 16.22
C LYS A 705 -5.46 -17.23 17.27
N ARG A 706 -4.79 -16.66 18.27
CA ARG A 706 -5.41 -15.84 19.32
C ARG A 706 -6.14 -14.63 18.73
N ILE A 707 -5.54 -13.91 17.78
CA ILE A 707 -6.21 -12.80 17.07
C ILE A 707 -7.47 -13.26 16.34
N ALA A 708 -7.48 -14.49 15.81
CA ALA A 708 -8.63 -15.07 15.12
C ALA A 708 -9.68 -15.67 16.07
N SER A 709 -9.36 -15.83 17.36
CA SER A 709 -10.21 -16.44 18.37
C SER A 709 -11.30 -15.48 18.86
N PRO A 710 -12.52 -15.97 19.20
CA PRO A 710 -13.54 -15.18 19.87
C PRO A 710 -13.11 -14.57 21.22
N GLU A 711 -12.05 -15.09 21.85
CA GLU A 711 -11.53 -14.59 23.13
C GLU A 711 -10.95 -13.18 23.05
N VAL A 712 -10.49 -12.77 21.86
CA VAL A 712 -9.93 -11.44 21.64
C VAL A 712 -11.01 -10.53 21.08
N THR A 713 -11.52 -9.64 21.93
CA THR A 713 -12.37 -8.54 21.47
C THR A 713 -11.55 -7.63 20.58
N ALA A 714 -11.91 -7.53 19.29
CA ALA A 714 -11.20 -6.70 18.32
C ALA A 714 -11.49 -5.19 18.53
N SER A 715 -11.13 -4.66 19.70
CA SER A 715 -11.31 -3.26 20.09
C SER A 715 -10.03 -2.71 20.75
N LEU A 716 -9.84 -1.39 20.62
CA LEU A 716 -8.88 -0.62 21.41
C LEU A 716 -9.58 0.28 22.44
N GLY A 717 -10.89 0.12 22.61
CA GLY A 717 -11.74 0.88 23.52
C GLY A 717 -12.70 1.83 22.82
N ASP A 718 -13.66 2.33 23.59
CA ASP A 718 -14.73 3.18 23.08
C ASP A 718 -14.31 4.64 23.07
N GLY A 719 -14.01 5.13 21.87
CA GLY A 719 -13.69 6.53 21.62
C GLY A 719 -12.20 6.83 21.55
N ARG A 720 -11.87 7.91 20.84
CA ARG A 720 -10.50 8.22 20.40
C ARG A 720 -9.50 8.35 21.55
N ASN A 721 -9.90 8.88 22.70
CA ASN A 721 -8.99 9.06 23.84
C ASN A 721 -8.64 7.70 24.50
N VAL A 722 -9.65 6.84 24.70
CA VAL A 722 -9.44 5.49 25.23
C VAL A 722 -8.55 4.67 24.30
N GLU A 723 -8.78 4.76 22.99
CA GLU A 723 -7.93 4.08 21.98
C GLU A 723 -6.47 4.56 22.02
N ARG A 724 -6.26 5.87 22.17
CA ARG A 724 -4.93 6.47 22.29
C ARG A 724 -4.21 5.97 23.54
N ASP A 725 -4.89 6.02 24.68
CA ASP A 725 -4.33 5.59 25.95
C ASP A 725 -4.03 4.10 25.95
N SER A 726 -4.93 3.29 25.40
CA SER A 726 -4.77 1.84 25.29
C SER A 726 -3.58 1.47 24.40
N PHE A 727 -3.47 2.08 23.22
CA PHE A 727 -2.32 1.86 22.33
C PHE A 727 -1.00 2.30 22.97
N GLN A 728 -0.95 3.50 23.55
CA GLN A 728 0.26 4.02 24.18
C GLN A 728 0.66 3.22 25.43
N LYS A 729 -0.29 2.74 26.23
CA LYS A 729 -0.01 1.79 27.34
C LYS A 729 0.62 0.52 26.82
N PHE A 730 0.08 -0.07 25.76
CA PHE A 730 0.65 -1.27 25.15
C PHE A 730 2.07 -1.04 24.60
N VAL A 731 2.30 0.04 23.85
CA VAL A 731 3.63 0.42 23.36
C VAL A 731 4.62 0.54 24.52
N ARG A 732 4.24 1.26 25.58
CA ARG A 732 5.05 1.47 26.76
C ARG A 732 5.45 0.14 27.40
N THR A 733 4.48 -0.74 27.64
CA THR A 733 4.73 -2.07 28.22
C THR A 733 5.65 -2.93 27.35
N VAL A 734 5.43 -2.94 26.03
CA VAL A 734 6.29 -3.73 25.13
C VAL A 734 7.74 -3.25 25.16
N ILE A 735 7.98 -1.94 25.13
CA ILE A 735 9.33 -1.39 25.13
C ILE A 735 9.97 -1.51 26.52
N ASP A 736 9.23 -1.21 27.60
CA ASP A 736 9.69 -1.36 28.99
C ASP A 736 10.14 -2.82 29.23
N ASP A 737 9.32 -3.82 28.89
CA ASP A 737 9.65 -5.23 29.09
C ASP A 737 10.87 -5.69 28.27
N SER A 738 10.98 -5.26 27.01
CA SER A 738 12.15 -5.59 26.18
C SER A 738 13.44 -4.91 26.69
N ALA A 739 13.34 -3.68 27.18
CA ALA A 739 14.49 -2.99 27.79
C ALA A 739 14.92 -3.68 29.09
N LEU A 740 13.97 -4.05 29.96
CA LEU A 740 14.22 -4.79 31.21
C LEU A 740 14.83 -6.17 30.96
N ALA A 741 14.44 -6.86 29.89
CA ALA A 741 15.05 -8.12 29.46
C ALA A 741 16.49 -7.96 28.94
N GLY A 742 17.00 -6.73 28.78
CA GLY A 742 18.32 -6.44 28.26
C GLY A 742 18.43 -6.65 26.74
N ASP A 743 17.31 -6.62 26.01
CA ASP A 743 17.29 -6.88 24.57
C ASP A 743 18.00 -5.79 23.75
N ARG A 744 18.09 -4.56 24.28
CA ARG A 744 18.52 -3.36 23.52
C ARG A 744 17.79 -3.28 22.17
N PRO A 745 16.44 -3.27 22.17
CA PRO A 745 15.65 -3.56 20.99
C PRO A 745 15.79 -2.48 19.91
N LEU A 746 15.80 -2.94 18.65
CA LEU A 746 15.50 -2.08 17.50
C LEU A 746 13.98 -2.10 17.26
N VAL A 747 13.29 -1.05 17.70
CA VAL A 747 11.83 -0.94 17.64
C VAL A 747 11.41 -0.26 16.35
N LEU A 748 10.60 -0.93 15.53
CA LEU A 748 10.03 -0.43 14.29
C LEU A 748 8.53 -0.17 14.49
N ILE A 749 8.06 1.04 14.20
CA ILE A 749 6.65 1.39 14.40
C ILE A 749 6.06 1.92 13.11
N ASP A 750 5.00 1.28 12.63
CA ASP A 750 4.27 1.75 11.45
C ASP A 750 3.44 2.98 11.78
N SER A 751 4.04 4.16 11.59
CA SER A 751 3.37 5.43 11.83
C SER A 751 2.23 5.73 10.85
N THR A 752 2.18 5.06 9.68
CA THR A 752 1.04 5.23 8.76
C THR A 752 -0.27 4.82 9.44
N SER A 753 -0.24 3.78 10.28
CA SER A 753 -1.41 3.28 10.99
C SER A 753 -1.51 3.82 12.43
N ALA A 754 -0.38 4.06 13.08
CA ALA A 754 -0.33 4.38 14.51
C ALA A 754 -0.35 5.89 14.85
N ALA A 755 -0.09 6.80 13.91
CA ALA A 755 0.09 8.22 14.24
C ALA A 755 -1.14 8.90 14.88
N SER A 756 -2.36 8.44 14.60
CA SER A 756 -3.55 8.95 15.28
C SER A 756 -3.64 8.50 16.74
N LEU A 757 -3.09 7.32 17.05
CA LEU A 757 -3.10 6.70 18.38
C LEU A 757 -1.92 7.17 19.24
N TRP A 758 -0.79 7.46 18.60
CA TRP A 758 0.39 8.03 19.23
C TRP A 758 0.88 9.26 18.46
N PRO A 759 0.43 10.48 18.85
CA PRO A 759 0.69 11.71 18.08
C PRO A 759 2.17 12.07 17.90
N TRP A 760 3.07 11.62 18.77
CA TRP A 760 4.52 11.80 18.59
C TRP A 760 5.04 11.19 17.26
N LEU A 761 4.35 10.18 16.71
CA LEU A 761 4.69 9.61 15.41
C LEU A 761 4.30 10.51 14.21
N THR A 762 3.55 11.60 14.43
CA THR A 762 3.15 12.55 13.37
C THR A 762 4.33 13.39 12.88
N ASP A 763 4.13 14.13 11.78
CA ASP A 763 5.15 15.07 11.28
C ASP A 763 5.36 16.28 12.17
N ARG A 764 4.35 16.62 12.95
CA ARG A 764 4.33 17.83 13.75
C ARG A 764 5.33 17.76 14.92
N GLU A 765 5.52 16.57 15.48
CA GLU A 765 6.27 16.34 16.72
C GLU A 765 7.71 15.83 16.46
N ILE A 766 8.22 16.04 15.24
CA ILE A 766 9.57 15.58 14.87
C ILE A 766 10.62 16.51 15.47
N GLY A 767 11.61 15.91 16.12
CA GLY A 767 12.67 16.63 16.82
C GLY A 767 12.30 16.96 18.26
N ASP A 768 11.03 16.81 18.63
CA ASP A 768 10.55 16.97 20.00
C ASP A 768 10.83 15.71 20.83
N ALA A 769 10.90 15.91 22.14
CA ALA A 769 11.07 14.81 23.08
C ALA A 769 9.93 13.79 22.98
N VAL A 770 10.27 12.50 23.12
CA VAL A 770 9.28 11.42 23.07
C VAL A 770 8.26 11.61 24.19
N THR A 771 6.97 11.61 23.85
CA THR A 771 5.88 11.64 24.83
C THR A 771 5.04 10.39 24.75
N ILE A 772 4.66 9.80 25.88
CA ILE A 772 3.78 8.63 25.93
C ILE A 772 2.79 8.76 27.10
N GLY A 773 1.49 8.66 26.83
CA GLY A 773 0.44 8.90 27.83
C GLY A 773 0.46 10.31 28.42
N GLY A 774 0.99 11.31 27.69
CA GLY A 774 1.18 12.68 28.16
C GLY A 774 2.46 12.93 28.97
N GLU A 775 3.22 11.89 29.30
CA GLU A 775 4.50 11.97 30.01
C GLU A 775 5.66 12.14 29.01
N ARG A 776 6.63 13.00 29.31
CA ARG A 776 7.90 13.08 28.56
C ARG A 776 8.80 11.91 29.00
N VAL A 777 9.25 11.10 28.04
CA VAL A 777 10.12 9.96 28.30
C VAL A 777 11.57 10.35 28.08
N ASP A 778 12.38 10.25 29.13
CA ASP A 778 13.83 10.19 28.97
C ASP A 778 14.23 8.79 28.48
N MET A 779 14.56 8.69 27.19
CA MET A 779 14.92 7.43 26.57
C MET A 779 16.21 6.83 27.14
N ALA A 780 17.16 7.67 27.59
CA ALA A 780 18.47 7.20 28.02
C ALA A 780 18.38 6.45 29.36
N SER A 781 17.57 6.96 30.29
CA SER A 781 17.35 6.33 31.60
C SER A 781 16.31 5.20 31.55
N ARG A 782 15.18 5.39 30.85
CA ARG A 782 14.09 4.41 30.86
C ARG A 782 14.34 3.24 29.90
N TRP A 783 14.91 3.50 28.72
CA TRP A 783 15.06 2.52 27.64
C TRP A 783 16.52 2.42 27.14
N PRO A 784 17.48 2.08 28.02
CA PRO A 784 18.89 2.08 27.65
C PRO A 784 19.19 1.18 26.45
N GLY A 785 19.87 1.74 25.45
CA GLY A 785 20.25 1.04 24.20
C GLY A 785 19.10 0.78 23.22
N THR A 786 17.87 1.19 23.53
CA THR A 786 16.71 1.07 22.62
C THR A 786 16.82 2.07 21.48
N ARG A 787 16.45 1.63 20.28
CA ARG A 787 16.40 2.49 19.08
C ARG A 787 15.00 2.43 18.48
N ILE A 788 14.32 3.57 18.40
CA ILE A 788 12.99 3.66 17.80
C ILE A 788 13.10 4.19 16.38
N VAL A 789 12.57 3.43 15.43
CA VAL A 789 12.49 3.77 14.02
C VAL A 789 11.04 3.91 13.63
N ARG A 790 10.68 5.14 13.26
CA ARG A 790 9.39 5.43 12.67
C ARG A 790 9.36 4.94 11.22
N VAL A 791 8.53 3.95 10.92
CA VAL A 791 8.31 3.44 9.57
C VAL A 791 7.11 4.15 8.94
N ARG A 792 7.26 4.55 7.69
CA ARG A 792 6.19 5.14 6.86
C ARG A 792 6.10 4.40 5.55
N THR A 793 4.91 3.89 5.27
CA THR A 793 4.59 3.25 4.00
C THR A 793 4.02 4.28 3.01
N GLY A 794 4.39 4.17 1.73
CA GLY A 794 3.80 4.97 0.65
C GLY A 794 4.30 6.43 0.51
N ARG A 795 5.21 6.91 1.37
CA ARG A 795 5.70 8.31 1.37
C ARG A 795 7.23 8.45 1.23
N ALA A 796 7.93 7.39 0.89
CA ALA A 796 9.36 7.45 0.60
C ALA A 796 9.59 7.97 -0.82
N GLY A 797 10.45 8.99 -0.97
CA GLY A 797 10.96 9.39 -2.28
C GLY A 797 11.62 8.20 -2.94
N ARG A 798 11.32 7.96 -4.22
CA ARG A 798 11.91 6.83 -4.95
C ARG A 798 13.36 7.17 -5.27
N VAL A 799 14.24 6.17 -5.10
CA VAL A 799 15.62 6.24 -5.60
C VAL A 799 15.67 5.51 -6.93
N VAL A 800 16.12 6.22 -7.95
CA VAL A 800 16.20 5.73 -9.32
C VAL A 800 17.65 5.77 -9.80
N GLU A 801 18.07 4.74 -10.52
CA GLU A 801 19.32 4.76 -11.28
C GLU A 801 19.07 5.42 -12.63
N ARG A 802 19.62 6.62 -12.82
CA ARG A 802 19.80 7.20 -14.15
C ARG A 802 20.94 6.43 -14.82
N LYS A 803 20.66 5.78 -15.95
CA LYS A 803 21.65 5.05 -16.74
C LYS A 803 21.27 4.94 -18.21
N THR A 804 22.28 4.89 -19.06
CA THR A 804 22.16 4.62 -20.48
C THR A 804 22.76 3.24 -20.77
N SER A 805 22.10 2.45 -21.61
CA SER A 805 22.59 1.14 -22.03
C SER A 805 22.81 1.14 -23.54
N ARG A 806 23.97 0.65 -23.97
CA ARG A 806 24.28 0.48 -25.39
C ARG A 806 23.74 -0.85 -25.89
N TYR A 807 23.01 -0.80 -26.99
CA TYR A 807 22.49 -1.97 -27.69
C TYR A 807 23.12 -2.09 -29.06
N GLU A 808 23.40 -3.31 -29.47
CA GLU A 808 23.88 -3.67 -30.80
C GLU A 808 22.72 -4.31 -31.56
N ARG A 809 22.45 -3.85 -32.79
CA ARG A 809 21.44 -4.46 -33.64
C ARG A 809 21.92 -5.83 -34.09
N VAL A 810 21.02 -6.81 -34.04
CA VAL A 810 21.27 -8.17 -34.51
C VAL A 810 20.35 -8.51 -35.67
N ASP A 811 20.86 -9.33 -36.59
CA ASP A 811 20.05 -9.90 -37.66
C ASP A 811 18.97 -10.82 -37.09
N GLY A 812 17.74 -10.70 -37.61
CA GLY A 812 16.59 -11.41 -37.06
C GLY A 812 16.53 -12.91 -37.37
N ALA A 813 17.23 -13.35 -38.41
CA ALA A 813 17.28 -14.76 -38.82
C ALA A 813 18.50 -15.48 -38.23
N THR A 814 19.67 -14.82 -38.16
CA THR A 814 20.92 -15.44 -37.72
C THR A 814 21.29 -15.11 -36.26
N GLY A 815 20.77 -14.00 -35.72
CA GLY A 815 21.17 -13.48 -34.40
C GLY A 815 22.58 -12.87 -34.38
N GLU A 816 23.23 -12.72 -35.53
CA GLU A 816 24.56 -12.14 -35.65
C GLU A 816 24.53 -10.62 -35.51
N ALA A 817 25.63 -10.05 -35.00
CA ALA A 817 25.77 -8.62 -34.82
C ALA A 817 25.90 -7.91 -36.17
N THR A 818 25.13 -6.85 -36.36
CA THR A 818 25.19 -6.01 -37.58
C THR A 818 26.24 -4.90 -37.50
N GLY A 819 26.81 -4.65 -36.31
CA GLY A 819 27.73 -3.54 -36.05
C GLY A 819 27.06 -2.17 -35.83
N GLU A 820 25.74 -2.07 -36.01
CA GLU A 820 24.97 -0.86 -35.70
C GLU A 820 24.67 -0.79 -34.20
N PHE A 821 24.91 0.36 -33.58
CA PHE A 821 24.68 0.57 -32.15
C PHE A 821 23.65 1.66 -31.88
N VAL A 822 22.82 1.43 -30.85
CA VAL A 822 21.86 2.42 -30.34
C VAL A 822 22.01 2.51 -28.83
N ASP A 823 22.24 3.72 -28.34
CA ASP A 823 22.19 4.01 -26.91
C ASP A 823 20.74 4.27 -26.49
N ARG A 824 20.28 3.55 -25.46
CA ARG A 824 18.93 3.73 -24.91
C ARG A 824 19.00 4.17 -23.47
N TYR A 825 18.27 5.24 -23.17
CA TYR A 825 18.03 5.69 -21.81
C TYR A 825 17.12 4.68 -21.07
N CYS A 826 17.69 3.99 -20.07
CA CYS A 826 17.06 2.83 -19.42
C CYS A 826 17.09 2.96 -17.89
N PRO A 827 16.46 3.99 -17.32
CA PRO A 827 16.48 4.18 -15.88
C PRO A 827 15.73 3.06 -15.16
N SER A 828 16.19 2.70 -13.97
CA SER A 828 15.60 1.60 -13.19
C SER A 828 15.50 1.92 -11.72
N ILE A 829 14.44 1.42 -11.08
CA ILE A 829 14.31 1.48 -9.62
C ILE A 829 15.18 0.39 -9.02
N THR A 830 15.97 0.75 -8.01
CA THR A 830 16.78 -0.19 -7.23
C THR A 830 16.57 0.07 -5.75
N ALA A 831 16.47 -1.00 -4.97
CA ALA A 831 16.56 -0.89 -3.52
C ALA A 831 18.03 -0.66 -3.14
N ARG A 832 18.37 0.58 -2.75
CA ARG A 832 19.70 0.92 -2.22
C ARG A 832 19.59 1.63 -0.88
N ALA A 833 20.58 1.38 -0.02
CA ALA A 833 20.82 2.20 1.14
C ALA A 833 21.56 3.47 0.70
N ILE A 834 20.90 4.61 0.88
CA ILE A 834 21.48 5.92 0.59
C ILE A 834 21.59 6.73 1.88
N ARG A 835 22.69 7.45 2.03
CA ARG A 835 22.89 8.44 3.09
C ARG A 835 22.38 9.79 2.59
N LEU A 836 21.51 10.41 3.39
CA LEU A 836 20.86 11.69 3.06
C LEU A 836 21.60 12.91 3.63
N SER A 837 22.48 12.73 4.62
CA SER A 837 23.28 13.81 5.21
C SER A 837 24.58 13.27 5.82
N ASP A 838 25.65 14.07 5.74
CA ASP A 838 26.91 13.84 6.49
C ASP A 838 26.94 14.55 7.84
N ALA A 839 25.95 15.39 8.13
CA ALA A 839 25.75 15.89 9.48
C ALA A 839 25.65 14.67 10.40
N LEU A 840 26.58 14.54 11.35
CA LEU A 840 26.37 13.78 12.57
C LEU A 840 24.93 14.12 12.96
N ALA A 841 24.04 13.12 13.00
CA ALA A 841 22.71 13.28 13.56
C ALA A 841 22.92 14.17 14.77
N GLY A 842 22.36 15.38 14.73
CA GLY A 842 22.68 16.40 15.72
C GLY A 842 22.64 15.69 17.06
N ARG A 843 23.67 15.87 17.89
CA ARG A 843 23.54 15.54 19.31
C ARG A 843 22.29 16.29 19.75
N GLY A 844 21.14 15.63 19.66
CA GLY A 844 19.91 16.08 20.26
C GLY A 844 20.33 16.21 21.70
N VAL A 845 20.45 17.45 22.15
CA VAL A 845 20.72 17.74 23.54
C VAL A 845 19.65 16.98 24.32
N HIS A 846 20.16 16.12 25.20
CA HIS A 846 19.46 15.08 25.96
C HIS A 846 18.06 15.47 26.46
#